data_AF-A0A3Q2Q1E9-F1
#
_entry.id   AF-A0A3Q2Q1E9-F1
#
_cell.length_a   1.000
_cell.length_b   1.000
_cell.length_c   1.000
_cell.angle_alpha   90.00
_cell.angle_beta   90.00
_cell.angle_gamma   90.00
#
_symmetry.space_group_name_H-M   'P 1'
#
loop_
_entity.id
_entity.type
_entity.pdbx_description
1 polymer ?
#
loop_
_entity_poly.entity_id
_entity_poly.type
_entity_poly.pdbx_seq_one_letter_code
_entity_poly.pdbx_strand_id
1 'polypeptide(L)'
;MDTNLSRLLVGLSVQISRSDGRIHSAIVKSVDSSKSTVMVEWQERKMCRGKGVDIEELCHLNPELLDHVNAATKSDETPTPAPDKKYATRLRSSRIPAPSSSSVPAEQNDKVPVAFRSRQTTLFQPPAPVLPSVSTVESSPENPATICPETNLSASSAAPFQVQRGIESKPPQPLPSLRESVKENEPERMPSAKGRRKSVAHDASKGNKRVSSVKPFDLQPKKGKFGESSRPNQKFYEMIQDFRETLEITPLEATGLIESQRICVCVRKRPLNKQEMSKKEIDVVSVPGRGTVLVHEPKLKVDLTKYLENQVFHFDYSFDENATNELVYKFTAKPLVQSIFQGCMATCFAYGQTGSGKTHTMGGDFTGKQQNSAKGIYALAAQDVFTYLNHRRYANLDLCVYVSFFEIYNGKVYDLLNKKGKLRVLEDDRQQVQVVGLEEVSVSSAEDVIKLIRMGSACRTSGQTSANANSSRSHAILQIVLRRSDRASTLHGKFSLVDLAGNERGTDVSSNDRSTLVETAEINQSLLALKECIRSLGRNSDHIPFRMSTLTKVLRDSFIGEKSKTCMIAMVSPSMTSCEYTMNTLRYADRVKELNASSKAAEAQKKNEPINSSSEEDSTVDTSVIDVISQVAELEEKVYGELKRANELVVEMDKISYNIEVGLPDLVDFSRKLLDSVLALQSSVETERKMRLNH
;
A
#
# COMPACT_ATOMS: atom_id res chain seq x y z
N MET A 1 32.17 -10.32 27.46
CA MET A 1 32.21 -11.64 28.16
C MET A 1 31.98 -12.82 27.20
N ASP A 2 31.67 -12.54 25.94
CA ASP A 2 30.79 -13.34 25.08
C ASP A 2 31.50 -14.54 24.41
N THR A 3 32.82 -14.47 24.32
CA THR A 3 33.70 -15.49 23.75
C THR A 3 34.02 -16.65 24.69
N ASN A 4 33.86 -16.48 26.01
CA ASN A 4 34.11 -17.57 26.97
C ASN A 4 32.94 -18.56 27.01
N LEU A 5 31.71 -18.06 27.17
CA LEU A 5 30.52 -18.92 27.31
C LEU A 5 30.24 -19.76 26.06
N SER A 6 30.39 -19.15 24.88
CA SER A 6 30.29 -19.83 23.58
C SER A 6 31.37 -20.90 23.39
N ARG A 7 32.60 -20.66 23.87
CA ARG A 7 33.70 -21.65 23.84
C ARG A 7 33.54 -22.78 24.86
N LEU A 8 32.88 -22.55 25.98
CA LEU A 8 32.67 -23.54 27.04
C LEU A 8 31.49 -24.49 26.76
N LEU A 9 30.40 -23.99 26.17
CA LEU A 9 29.18 -24.78 26.00
C LEU A 9 29.08 -25.50 24.64
N VAL A 10 29.68 -24.97 23.56
CA VAL A 10 29.57 -25.58 22.23
C VAL A 10 30.29 -26.93 22.17
N GLY A 11 29.58 -27.96 21.69
CA GLY A 11 30.04 -29.35 21.66
C GLY A 11 29.61 -30.18 22.88
N LEU A 12 29.11 -29.57 23.95
CA LEU A 12 28.59 -30.33 25.11
C LEU A 12 27.29 -31.08 24.76
N SER A 13 27.14 -32.26 25.35
CA SER A 13 25.90 -33.03 25.32
C SER A 13 25.02 -32.62 26.50
N VAL A 14 23.77 -32.26 26.23
CA VAL A 14 22.83 -31.63 27.18
C VAL A 14 21.43 -32.22 27.03
N GLN A 15 20.71 -32.40 28.14
CA GLN A 15 19.32 -32.83 28.17
C GLN A 15 18.39 -31.66 27.86
N ILE A 16 17.44 -31.85 26.94
CA ILE A 16 16.42 -30.85 26.61
C ILE A 16 15.01 -31.42 26.59
N SER A 17 14.06 -30.61 27.07
CA SER A 17 12.63 -30.89 27.00
C SER A 17 12.08 -30.55 25.62
N ARG A 18 11.35 -31.52 25.03
CA ARG A 18 10.59 -31.37 23.78
C ARG A 18 9.20 -30.81 24.06
N SER A 19 8.56 -30.27 23.02
CA SER A 19 7.16 -29.85 23.05
C SER A 19 6.14 -30.99 23.24
N ASP A 20 6.60 -32.26 23.24
CA ASP A 20 5.83 -33.44 23.65
C ASP A 20 6.13 -33.89 25.10
N GLY A 21 6.81 -33.05 25.89
CA GLY A 21 7.14 -33.27 27.30
C GLY A 21 8.30 -34.25 27.55
N ARG A 22 8.93 -34.78 26.50
CA ARG A 22 10.02 -35.77 26.64
C ARG A 22 11.37 -35.09 26.78
N ILE A 23 12.12 -35.48 27.81
CA ILE A 23 13.53 -35.11 28.00
C ILE A 23 14.40 -36.07 27.17
N HIS A 24 15.40 -35.54 26.47
CA HIS A 24 16.38 -36.32 25.72
C HIS A 24 17.67 -35.54 25.47
N SER A 25 18.74 -36.25 25.13
CA SER A 25 20.07 -35.68 24.87
C SER A 25 20.17 -35.05 23.47
N ALA A 26 20.74 -33.85 23.41
CA ALA A 26 21.13 -33.10 22.23
C ALA A 26 22.56 -32.53 22.42
N ILE A 27 23.17 -32.00 21.36
CA ILE A 27 24.52 -31.42 21.37
C ILE A 27 24.42 -29.92 21.07
N VAL A 28 25.06 -29.09 21.89
CA VAL A 28 25.12 -27.63 21.67
C VAL A 28 25.92 -27.29 20.41
N LYS A 29 25.33 -26.52 19.50
CA LYS A 29 25.97 -26.04 18.27
C LYS A 29 26.44 -24.60 18.33
N SER A 30 25.65 -23.73 18.96
CA SER A 30 25.99 -22.31 19.12
C SER A 30 25.26 -21.72 20.33
N VAL A 31 25.83 -20.64 20.87
CA VAL A 31 25.27 -19.86 21.98
C VAL A 31 25.16 -18.41 21.51
N ASP A 32 23.99 -17.82 21.67
CA ASP A 32 23.75 -16.40 21.42
C ASP A 32 23.60 -15.67 22.76
N SER A 33 24.73 -15.19 23.28
CA SER A 33 24.83 -14.41 24.51
C SER A 33 24.02 -13.11 24.47
N SER A 34 23.65 -12.60 23.29
CA SER A 34 22.84 -11.37 23.15
C SER A 34 21.34 -11.61 23.35
N LYS A 35 20.90 -12.88 23.33
CA LYS A 35 19.50 -13.31 23.50
C LYS A 35 19.31 -14.35 24.61
N SER A 36 20.35 -14.67 25.37
CA SER A 36 20.38 -15.76 26.36
C SER A 36 19.90 -17.12 25.82
N THR A 37 20.18 -17.45 24.54
CA THR A 37 19.68 -18.69 23.91
C THR A 37 20.80 -19.59 23.40
N VAL A 38 20.55 -20.89 23.48
CA VAL A 38 21.43 -21.97 23.03
C VAL A 38 20.74 -22.74 21.91
N MET A 39 21.42 -22.91 20.77
CA MET A 39 20.99 -23.81 19.71
C MET A 39 21.56 -25.20 19.95
N VAL A 40 20.69 -26.20 20.11
CA VAL A 40 21.08 -27.61 20.25
C VAL A 40 20.59 -28.43 19.05
N GLU A 41 21.32 -29.48 18.70
CA GLU A 41 20.97 -30.45 17.65
C GLU A 41 20.98 -31.89 18.16
N TRP A 42 20.05 -32.72 17.68
CA TRP A 42 20.04 -34.17 17.89
C TRP A 42 19.70 -34.89 16.58
N GLN A 43 19.94 -36.20 16.51
CA GLN A 43 19.61 -37.01 15.34
C GLN A 43 18.47 -37.99 15.65
N GLU A 44 17.36 -37.86 14.90
CA GLU A 44 16.14 -38.63 15.09
C GLU A 44 15.75 -39.26 13.75
N ARG A 45 15.63 -40.60 13.70
CA ARG A 45 15.30 -41.36 12.47
C ARG A 45 16.18 -41.00 11.27
N LYS A 46 17.51 -40.93 11.49
CA LYS A 46 18.56 -40.48 10.55
C LYS A 46 18.54 -39.00 10.16
N MET A 47 17.52 -38.22 10.53
CA MET A 47 17.45 -36.78 10.22
C MET A 47 17.99 -35.95 11.39
N CYS A 48 18.78 -34.92 11.11
CA CYS A 48 19.16 -33.96 12.14
C CYS A 48 18.01 -32.98 12.44
N ARG A 49 17.86 -32.59 13.70
CA ARG A 49 16.84 -31.67 14.20
C ARG A 49 17.46 -30.73 15.21
N GLY A 50 17.05 -29.46 15.20
CA GLY A 50 17.53 -28.45 16.14
C GLY A 50 16.41 -27.72 16.88
N LYS A 51 16.71 -27.26 18.10
CA LYS A 51 15.83 -26.40 18.93
C LYS A 51 16.68 -25.26 19.50
N GLY A 52 16.12 -24.04 19.53
CA GLY A 52 16.60 -22.96 20.39
C GLY A 52 15.99 -23.11 21.79
N VAL A 53 16.84 -23.12 22.82
CA VAL A 53 16.47 -23.27 24.24
C VAL A 53 17.04 -22.08 25.01
N ASP A 54 16.33 -21.58 26.01
CA ASP A 54 16.88 -20.54 26.88
C ASP A 54 18.03 -21.11 27.74
N ILE A 55 19.08 -20.33 28.01
CA ILE A 55 20.17 -20.72 28.92
C ILE A 55 19.61 -21.07 30.30
N GLU A 56 18.60 -20.35 30.79
CA GLU A 56 17.99 -20.62 32.09
C GLU A 56 17.18 -21.93 32.08
N GLU A 57 16.38 -22.21 31.04
CA GLU A 57 15.68 -23.51 30.85
C GLU A 57 16.70 -24.66 30.78
N LEU A 58 17.81 -24.44 30.06
CA LEU A 58 18.85 -25.46 29.86
C LEU A 58 19.61 -25.78 31.16
N CYS A 59 19.94 -24.77 31.98
CA CYS A 59 20.57 -24.95 33.28
C CYS A 59 19.66 -25.65 34.30
N HIS A 60 18.34 -25.37 34.29
CA HIS A 60 17.38 -26.11 35.13
C HIS A 60 17.31 -27.60 34.79
N LEU A 61 17.47 -27.98 33.52
CA LEU A 61 17.52 -29.38 33.07
C LEU A 61 18.90 -30.03 33.21
N ASN A 62 19.97 -29.24 33.37
CA ASN A 62 21.36 -29.71 33.42
C ASN A 62 22.16 -28.95 34.50
N PRO A 63 22.01 -29.29 35.79
CA PRO A 63 22.68 -28.57 36.88
C PRO A 63 24.21 -28.51 36.75
N GLU A 64 24.83 -29.50 36.09
CA GLU A 64 26.27 -29.57 35.82
C GLU A 64 26.78 -28.44 34.88
N LEU A 65 25.90 -27.81 34.10
CA LEU A 65 26.25 -26.62 33.31
C LEU A 65 26.41 -25.37 34.18
N LEU A 66 25.79 -25.32 35.37
CA LEU A 66 25.81 -24.15 36.22
C LEU A 66 27.24 -23.82 36.70
N ASP A 67 28.05 -24.84 36.97
CA ASP A 67 29.47 -24.66 37.30
C ASP A 67 30.30 -24.13 36.11
N HIS A 68 29.96 -24.51 34.88
CA HIS A 68 30.59 -24.00 33.67
C HIS A 68 30.23 -22.52 33.41
N VAL A 69 28.98 -22.14 33.67
CA VAL A 69 28.53 -20.73 33.64
C VAL A 69 29.21 -19.92 34.75
N ASN A 70 29.28 -20.45 35.97
CA ASN A 70 29.93 -19.81 37.12
C ASN A 70 31.45 -19.72 37.00
N ALA A 71 32.10 -20.59 36.23
CA ALA A 71 33.51 -20.47 35.89
C ALA A 71 33.76 -19.32 34.90
N ALA A 72 32.84 -19.08 33.96
CA ALA A 72 32.94 -18.01 32.96
C ALA A 72 32.79 -16.59 33.54
N THR A 73 32.17 -16.45 34.71
CA THR A 73 31.91 -15.15 35.37
C THR A 73 32.92 -14.79 36.47
N LYS A 74 33.81 -15.70 36.87
CA LYS A 74 34.78 -15.50 37.98
C LYS A 74 36.17 -15.01 37.58
N SER A 75 36.41 -14.70 36.30
CA SER A 75 37.75 -14.43 35.77
C SER A 75 38.17 -12.95 35.76
N ASP A 76 37.54 -12.07 36.56
CA ASP A 76 37.66 -10.61 36.38
C ASP A 76 37.64 -9.82 37.72
N GLU A 77 38.50 -10.20 38.67
CA GLU A 77 38.87 -9.35 39.82
C GLU A 77 40.40 -9.25 39.98
N THR A 78 40.90 -8.04 40.19
CA THR A 78 42.29 -7.76 40.61
C THR A 78 42.31 -6.80 41.81
N PRO A 79 43.34 -6.86 42.69
CA PRO A 79 43.11 -6.64 44.12
C PRO A 79 43.41 -5.23 44.64
N THR A 80 42.82 -4.91 45.80
CA THR A 80 43.18 -3.80 46.70
C THR A 80 43.76 -4.32 48.04
N PRO A 81 44.54 -3.51 48.76
CA PRO A 81 45.41 -4.00 49.85
C PRO A 81 44.71 -4.22 51.21
N ALA A 82 45.34 -5.04 52.05
CA ALA A 82 44.86 -5.46 53.38
C ALA A 82 44.93 -4.37 54.47
N PRO A 83 44.31 -4.62 55.65
CA PRO A 83 45.17 -4.99 56.79
C PRO A 83 44.68 -6.13 57.72
N ASP A 84 45.67 -6.75 58.38
CA ASP A 84 45.71 -7.49 59.65
C ASP A 84 44.68 -8.57 60.10
N LYS A 85 45.15 -9.83 60.01
CA LYS A 85 45.30 -10.85 61.09
C LYS A 85 44.19 -11.06 62.15
N LYS A 86 43.69 -12.30 62.25
CA LYS A 86 43.74 -13.13 63.49
C LYS A 86 43.50 -14.64 63.25
N TYR A 87 43.96 -15.43 64.23
CA TYR A 87 43.99 -16.91 64.35
C TYR A 87 42.70 -17.66 63.93
N ALA A 88 42.76 -18.77 63.15
CA ALA A 88 42.95 -20.19 63.54
C ALA A 88 41.72 -20.85 64.22
N THR A 89 41.31 -22.12 64.00
CA THR A 89 41.86 -23.26 63.22
C THR A 89 40.70 -24.06 62.51
N ARG A 90 40.50 -25.40 62.39
CA ARG A 90 41.14 -26.65 62.89
C ARG A 90 40.87 -27.89 61.98
N LEU A 91 41.90 -28.76 61.90
CA LEU A 91 42.08 -30.16 61.44
C LEU A 91 40.88 -31.17 61.29
N ARG A 92 40.95 -32.00 60.20
CA ARG A 92 40.90 -33.51 60.08
C ARG A 92 39.73 -34.30 60.73
N SER A 93 39.34 -35.56 60.39
CA SER A 93 39.75 -36.64 59.43
C SER A 93 38.68 -37.78 59.47
N SER A 94 38.70 -38.91 58.73
CA SER A 94 38.98 -39.26 57.31
C SER A 94 39.04 -40.80 57.10
N ARG A 95 38.53 -41.34 55.97
CA ARG A 95 38.77 -42.68 55.31
C ARG A 95 37.55 -43.64 55.12
N ILE A 96 37.71 -44.44 54.05
CA ILE A 96 36.94 -45.54 53.44
C ILE A 96 37.62 -46.87 53.91
N PRO A 97 36.99 -48.09 54.06
CA PRO A 97 36.79 -48.99 52.89
C PRO A 97 35.79 -50.20 52.92
N ALA A 98 35.51 -50.68 51.69
CA ALA A 98 35.36 -52.07 51.21
C ALA A 98 33.99 -52.85 51.25
N PRO A 99 33.77 -53.84 50.35
CA PRO A 99 32.44 -54.40 50.02
C PRO A 99 32.33 -55.96 49.98
N SER A 100 31.16 -56.48 49.57
CA SER A 100 30.80 -57.91 49.39
C SER A 100 29.93 -58.16 48.13
N SER A 101 29.38 -59.37 47.92
CA SER A 101 28.79 -59.81 46.63
C SER A 101 27.70 -60.91 46.73
N SER A 102 27.17 -61.33 45.56
CA SER A 102 26.34 -62.54 45.27
C SER A 102 24.89 -62.56 45.83
N SER A 103 23.87 -63.26 45.28
CA SER A 103 23.67 -64.05 44.02
C SER A 103 22.15 -64.30 43.73
N VAL A 104 21.79 -65.16 42.76
CA VAL A 104 20.49 -65.31 42.01
C VAL A 104 20.15 -66.84 41.87
N PRO A 105 18.89 -67.38 41.72
CA PRO A 105 17.65 -66.88 41.03
C PRO A 105 16.24 -67.21 41.66
N ALA A 106 15.15 -66.97 40.90
CA ALA A 106 13.87 -67.76 40.78
C ALA A 106 12.85 -67.78 41.97
N GLU A 107 11.53 -68.08 41.84
CA GLU A 107 10.58 -68.22 40.70
C GLU A 107 9.07 -68.05 41.13
N GLN A 108 8.15 -68.02 40.15
CA GLN A 108 6.67 -68.23 40.11
C GLN A 108 5.81 -68.43 41.39
N ASN A 109 4.61 -67.81 41.46
CA ASN A 109 3.30 -68.55 41.41
C ASN A 109 2.04 -67.64 41.23
N ASP A 110 0.84 -68.24 41.20
CA ASP A 110 -0.41 -67.73 40.59
C ASP A 110 -1.58 -67.39 41.57
N LYS A 111 -2.45 -66.44 41.17
CA LYS A 111 -3.90 -66.20 41.49
C LYS A 111 -4.57 -66.39 42.90
N VAL A 112 -5.18 -65.28 43.40
CA VAL A 112 -6.65 -65.08 43.76
C VAL A 112 -7.26 -65.88 44.97
N PRO A 113 -8.36 -65.48 45.73
CA PRO A 113 -9.14 -64.22 45.91
C PRO A 113 -9.37 -63.74 47.40
N VAL A 114 -10.26 -62.73 47.58
CA VAL A 114 -11.21 -62.43 48.71
C VAL A 114 -10.91 -61.27 49.70
N ALA A 115 -11.69 -60.19 49.53
CA ALA A 115 -12.37 -59.25 50.48
C ALA A 115 -11.72 -58.85 51.84
N PHE A 116 -11.89 -57.62 52.37
CA PHE A 116 -12.93 -56.57 52.24
C PHE A 116 -12.28 -55.14 52.23
N ARG A 117 -12.93 -53.95 52.31
CA ARG A 117 -14.29 -53.49 52.72
C ARG A 117 -14.67 -52.13 52.05
N SER A 118 -15.74 -51.50 52.55
CA SER A 118 -16.24 -50.11 52.40
C SER A 118 -15.25 -49.02 51.91
N ARG A 119 -15.58 -48.01 51.08
CA ARG A 119 -16.82 -47.46 50.41
C ARG A 119 -16.35 -46.34 49.41
N GLN A 120 -17.09 -45.62 48.54
CA GLN A 120 -18.53 -45.45 48.22
C GLN A 120 -18.77 -44.96 46.73
N THR A 121 -19.85 -44.20 46.51
CA THR A 121 -20.49 -43.53 45.33
C THR A 121 -19.83 -42.20 44.88
N THR A 122 -19.89 -41.64 43.65
CA THR A 122 -20.45 -41.89 42.26
C THR A 122 -19.86 -40.79 41.31
N LEU A 123 -19.72 -40.79 39.96
CA LEU A 123 -20.26 -41.47 38.75
C LEU A 123 -21.60 -40.89 38.19
N PHE A 124 -21.89 -40.67 36.87
CA PHE A 124 -21.14 -40.80 35.58
C PHE A 124 -21.63 -39.76 34.49
N GLN A 125 -21.58 -40.03 33.16
CA GLN A 125 -21.59 -39.04 32.04
C GLN A 125 -22.68 -39.32 30.90
N PRO A 126 -22.58 -38.95 29.58
CA PRO A 126 -23.68 -38.43 28.70
C PRO A 126 -24.38 -39.51 27.79
N PRO A 127 -25.27 -39.25 26.74
CA PRO A 127 -25.60 -38.01 25.98
C PRO A 127 -27.09 -37.73 25.56
N ALA A 128 -27.51 -37.96 24.29
CA ALA A 128 -28.73 -37.43 23.58
C ALA A 128 -29.17 -38.40 22.43
N PRO A 129 -30.22 -38.17 21.56
CA PRO A 129 -31.17 -37.04 21.35
C PRO A 129 -32.69 -37.40 21.04
N VAL A 130 -33.49 -36.43 20.52
CA VAL A 130 -34.78 -36.54 19.72
C VAL A 130 -36.17 -36.27 20.42
N LEU A 131 -37.14 -35.79 19.61
CA LEU A 131 -38.56 -35.31 19.80
C LEU A 131 -39.64 -36.45 19.74
N PRO A 132 -41.01 -36.29 19.81
CA PRO A 132 -41.90 -35.10 19.59
C PRO A 132 -43.23 -34.99 20.45
N SER A 133 -44.24 -34.22 19.95
CA SER A 133 -45.70 -34.07 20.34
C SER A 133 -46.06 -33.28 21.64
N VAL A 134 -46.96 -32.26 21.69
CA VAL A 134 -48.43 -32.08 21.39
C VAL A 134 -49.32 -32.55 22.58
N SER A 135 -50.36 -31.86 23.11
CA SER A 135 -51.39 -30.90 22.59
C SER A 135 -52.07 -29.94 23.63
N THR A 136 -52.58 -28.76 23.18
CA THR A 136 -53.82 -27.98 23.58
C THR A 136 -54.16 -27.67 25.07
N VAL A 137 -54.85 -26.57 25.45
CA VAL A 137 -56.25 -26.14 25.13
C VAL A 137 -56.46 -24.61 25.34
N GLU A 138 -57.24 -23.98 24.42
CA GLU A 138 -58.17 -22.79 24.46
C GLU A 138 -57.97 -21.60 25.46
N SER A 139 -58.48 -20.37 25.25
CA SER A 139 -59.51 -19.82 24.32
C SER A 139 -59.24 -18.35 23.89
N SER A 140 -60.16 -17.78 23.09
CA SER A 140 -60.26 -16.37 22.61
C SER A 140 -61.75 -16.06 22.30
N PRO A 141 -62.22 -14.92 21.72
CA PRO A 141 -61.58 -13.64 21.36
C PRO A 141 -62.41 -12.39 21.83
N GLU A 142 -62.12 -11.18 21.31
CA GLU A 142 -63.07 -10.21 20.67
C GLU A 142 -62.63 -8.72 20.75
N ASN A 143 -63.28 -7.87 19.93
CA ASN A 143 -62.98 -6.45 19.66
C ASN A 143 -64.29 -5.78 19.18
N PRO A 144 -64.67 -4.55 19.60
CA PRO A 144 -64.90 -3.50 18.57
C PRO A 144 -64.80 -2.00 18.98
N ALA A 145 -64.53 -1.17 17.97
CA ALA A 145 -65.12 0.14 17.63
C ALA A 145 -65.22 1.35 18.62
N THR A 146 -64.57 2.45 18.20
CA THR A 146 -65.14 3.81 17.95
C THR A 146 -66.03 4.54 18.97
N ILE A 147 -65.66 5.78 19.36
CA ILE A 147 -66.51 7.00 19.45
C ILE A 147 -65.67 8.26 19.81
N CYS A 148 -66.12 9.45 19.39
CA CYS A 148 -65.59 10.78 19.79
C CYS A 148 -66.69 11.65 20.43
N PRO A 149 -66.33 12.64 21.28
CA PRO A 149 -66.46 14.07 20.95
C PRO A 149 -65.12 14.84 21.19
N GLU A 150 -64.82 16.04 20.65
CA GLU A 150 -65.50 17.36 20.68
C GLU A 150 -65.64 17.98 22.10
N THR A 151 -65.49 19.30 22.35
CA THR A 151 -65.23 20.48 21.48
C THR A 151 -64.51 21.62 22.24
N ASN A 152 -63.80 22.51 21.50
CA ASN A 152 -63.84 24.00 21.54
C ASN A 152 -62.53 24.58 20.91
N LEU A 153 -62.53 25.45 19.89
CA LEU A 153 -62.99 26.87 19.78
C LEU A 153 -62.20 27.85 20.69
N SER A 154 -61.82 29.09 20.33
CA SER A 154 -61.87 29.89 19.07
C SER A 154 -61.22 31.30 19.26
N ALA A 155 -60.76 32.10 18.28
CA ALA A 155 -60.24 31.84 16.91
C ALA A 155 -59.68 33.13 16.20
N SER A 156 -58.47 33.07 15.61
CA SER A 156 -58.04 33.76 14.36
C SER A 156 -57.79 35.29 14.27
N SER A 157 -57.07 35.69 13.19
CA SER A 157 -56.85 37.07 12.66
C SER A 157 -55.87 37.98 13.46
N ALA A 158 -55.18 39.00 12.91
CA ALA A 158 -54.99 39.48 11.52
C ALA A 158 -53.62 40.20 11.33
N ALA A 159 -53.24 40.48 10.08
CA ALA A 159 -52.25 41.52 9.69
C ALA A 159 -53.01 42.76 9.12
N PRO A 160 -52.39 43.90 8.71
CA PRO A 160 -50.96 44.28 8.66
C PRO A 160 -50.67 45.68 9.30
N PHE A 161 -49.49 46.29 9.11
CA PHE A 161 -49.30 47.69 8.62
C PHE A 161 -47.80 48.07 8.43
N GLN A 162 -47.51 49.33 8.06
CA GLN A 162 -46.24 49.79 7.45
C GLN A 162 -45.84 51.25 7.86
N VAL A 163 -44.53 51.56 7.77
CA VAL A 163 -43.92 52.85 7.33
C VAL A 163 -43.74 54.07 8.30
N GLN A 164 -42.45 54.36 8.61
CA GLN A 164 -41.77 55.68 8.81
C GLN A 164 -42.12 56.60 10.04
N ARG A 165 -41.33 57.63 10.47
CA ARG A 165 -40.11 58.31 9.94
C ARG A 165 -39.23 59.03 11.02
N GLY A 166 -37.90 59.10 10.82
CA GLY A 166 -36.99 60.23 11.23
C GLY A 166 -36.33 60.18 12.64
N ILE A 167 -35.19 60.85 12.95
CA ILE A 167 -34.26 61.78 12.21
C ILE A 167 -32.79 61.68 12.78
N GLU A 168 -31.77 61.66 11.88
CA GLU A 168 -30.30 62.02 12.00
C GLU A 168 -29.41 61.46 13.16
N SER A 169 -28.05 61.43 13.12
CA SER A 169 -27.01 62.15 12.32
C SER A 169 -25.76 61.29 11.93
N LYS A 170 -24.58 61.89 11.59
CA LYS A 170 -23.45 61.24 10.84
C LYS A 170 -22.03 61.88 11.15
N PRO A 171 -20.93 61.53 10.44
CA PRO A 171 -19.69 60.74 10.79
C PRO A 171 -18.49 61.62 11.32
N PRO A 172 -17.15 61.27 11.32
CA PRO A 172 -16.38 60.10 10.82
C PRO A 172 -15.18 59.58 11.73
N GLN A 173 -14.21 58.86 11.10
CA GLN A 173 -12.90 58.27 11.55
C GLN A 173 -11.90 59.23 12.28
N PRO A 174 -10.84 58.78 13.04
CA PRO A 174 -9.70 57.92 12.59
C PRO A 174 -8.91 57.06 13.64
N LEU A 175 -7.74 56.51 13.22
CA LEU A 175 -6.60 55.90 13.99
C LEU A 175 -5.62 57.02 14.52
N PRO A 176 -4.46 56.79 15.23
CA PRO A 176 -3.69 55.56 15.60
C PRO A 176 -3.05 55.58 17.04
N SER A 177 -1.90 54.87 17.24
CA SER A 177 -0.84 55.04 18.30
C SER A 177 -1.06 54.42 19.72
N LEU A 178 -0.10 54.48 20.67
CA LEU A 178 1.20 53.74 20.81
C LEU A 178 1.75 53.86 22.27
N ARG A 179 2.48 52.83 22.80
CA ARG A 179 3.33 52.87 24.05
C ARG A 179 2.56 53.10 25.38
N GLU A 180 3.08 52.90 26.62
CA GLU A 180 4.32 52.30 27.19
C GLU A 180 4.12 51.90 28.68
N SER A 181 5.00 51.02 29.23
CA SER A 181 5.65 51.05 30.60
C SER A 181 5.86 49.63 31.21
N VAL A 182 7.09 49.08 31.38
CA VAL A 182 8.08 49.26 32.50
C VAL A 182 7.68 48.48 33.78
N LYS A 183 8.45 47.50 34.32
CA LYS A 183 9.85 47.49 34.88
C LYS A 183 10.61 46.15 34.63
N GLU A 184 11.92 46.14 34.30
CA GLU A 184 13.15 46.01 35.17
C GLU A 184 13.30 44.63 35.89
N ASN A 185 14.48 44.01 36.05
CA ASN A 185 15.88 44.52 36.05
C ASN A 185 16.86 43.71 35.17
N GLU A 186 17.98 44.35 34.80
CA GLU A 186 19.23 43.75 34.28
C GLU A 186 20.29 43.67 35.42
N PRO A 187 21.58 43.30 35.20
CA PRO A 187 22.56 44.35 34.87
C PRO A 187 23.80 43.96 34.03
N GLU A 188 24.14 44.82 33.05
CA GLU A 188 25.47 45.43 32.78
C GLU A 188 26.70 44.55 32.40
N ARG A 189 27.71 44.98 31.62
CA ARG A 189 28.04 46.23 30.87
C ARG A 189 29.03 45.83 29.74
N MET A 190 28.82 46.18 28.46
CA MET A 190 29.08 47.46 27.73
C MET A 190 30.52 47.65 27.17
N PRO A 191 30.70 48.39 26.04
CA PRO A 191 31.94 48.42 25.25
C PRO A 191 32.56 49.84 25.10
N SER A 192 33.57 49.98 24.22
CA SER A 192 33.82 51.25 23.50
C SER A 192 34.55 51.03 22.15
N ALA A 193 34.53 52.02 21.26
CA ALA A 193 35.05 51.93 19.88
C ALA A 193 35.96 53.13 19.51
N LYS A 194 36.77 53.03 18.42
CA LYS A 194 37.46 54.16 17.77
C LYS A 194 38.09 53.87 16.39
N GLY A 195 37.59 54.53 15.34
CA GLY A 195 38.37 55.47 14.50
C GLY A 195 39.31 55.03 13.33
N ARG A 196 38.83 55.29 12.09
CA ARG A 196 39.35 56.36 11.17
C ARG A 196 40.54 56.12 10.18
N ARG A 197 40.18 56.18 8.86
CA ARG A 197 40.86 56.79 7.65
C ARG A 197 41.83 56.02 6.71
N LYS A 198 41.70 56.38 5.41
CA LYS A 198 42.66 56.38 4.25
C LYS A 198 43.05 55.03 3.57
N SER A 199 43.47 54.96 2.28
CA SER A 199 43.17 55.76 1.05
C SER A 199 43.84 55.20 -0.24
N VAL A 200 43.11 55.21 -1.37
CA VAL A 200 43.55 55.40 -2.81
C VAL A 200 44.59 54.46 -3.47
N ALA A 201 44.08 53.61 -4.39
CA ALA A 201 44.43 53.27 -5.79
C ALA A 201 45.84 53.37 -6.46
N HIS A 202 45.98 52.57 -7.55
CA HIS A 202 47.06 52.48 -8.57
C HIS A 202 48.42 51.90 -8.08
N ASP A 203 49.22 51.20 -8.89
CA ASP A 203 49.40 51.26 -10.36
C ASP A 203 49.67 49.88 -11.04
N ALA A 204 49.90 49.83 -12.36
CA ALA A 204 50.11 48.60 -13.15
C ALA A 204 51.33 48.65 -14.09
N SER A 205 52.07 47.53 -14.23
CA SER A 205 53.13 47.38 -15.25
C SER A 205 53.32 45.93 -15.71
N LYS A 206 54.01 45.74 -16.85
CA LYS A 206 54.10 44.49 -17.63
C LYS A 206 55.48 43.82 -17.52
N GLY A 207 55.53 42.48 -17.64
CA GLY A 207 56.79 41.74 -17.75
C GLY A 207 56.62 40.32 -18.32
N ASN A 208 57.12 40.07 -19.53
CA ASN A 208 57.03 38.78 -20.21
C ASN A 208 58.11 37.79 -19.74
N LYS A 209 57.77 36.49 -19.67
CA LYS A 209 58.45 35.42 -20.45
C LYS A 209 57.76 34.05 -20.32
N ARG A 210 57.72 33.30 -21.43
CA ARG A 210 57.42 31.84 -21.47
C ARG A 210 58.67 31.05 -21.05
N VAL A 211 58.50 29.95 -20.32
CA VAL A 211 59.09 28.62 -20.62
C VAL A 211 58.14 27.54 -20.07
N SER A 212 58.02 26.42 -20.77
CA SER A 212 57.21 25.25 -20.38
C SER A 212 57.95 24.31 -19.42
N SER A 213 57.26 23.77 -18.41
CA SER A 213 57.65 22.52 -17.74
C SER A 213 56.39 21.80 -17.25
N VAL A 214 56.10 20.63 -17.82
CA VAL A 214 55.08 19.71 -17.29
C VAL A 214 55.65 19.05 -16.04
N LYS A 215 54.89 19.05 -14.95
CA LYS A 215 55.12 18.18 -13.78
C LYS A 215 53.83 17.41 -13.47
N PRO A 216 53.90 16.15 -13.01
CA PRO A 216 52.72 15.41 -12.60
C PRO A 216 52.01 16.14 -11.45
N PHE A 217 50.68 16.19 -11.48
CA PHE A 217 49.89 16.62 -10.34
C PHE A 217 49.82 15.48 -9.32
N ASP A 218 50.68 15.55 -8.31
CA ASP A 218 50.68 14.63 -7.17
C ASP A 218 49.39 14.82 -6.36
N LEU A 219 48.54 13.78 -6.32
CA LEU A 219 47.21 13.83 -5.70
C LEU A 219 47.31 13.69 -4.17
N GLN A 220 47.80 14.76 -3.53
CA GLN A 220 47.74 14.94 -2.09
C GLN A 220 46.28 14.84 -1.60
N PRO A 221 45.93 13.87 -0.73
CA PRO A 221 44.58 13.74 -0.22
C PRO A 221 44.23 14.97 0.64
N LYS A 222 43.22 15.74 0.21
CA LYS A 222 42.73 16.89 0.99
C LYS A 222 42.35 16.43 2.39
N LYS A 223 43.03 16.97 3.40
CA LYS A 223 42.81 16.62 4.82
C LYS A 223 41.32 16.72 5.16
N GLY A 224 40.71 15.59 5.51
CA GLY A 224 39.34 15.55 6.01
C GLY A 224 39.19 16.43 7.26
N LYS A 225 38.02 17.06 7.43
CA LYS A 225 37.71 17.81 8.65
C LYS A 225 37.73 16.86 9.85
N PHE A 226 38.62 17.12 10.81
CA PHE A 226 38.59 16.44 12.11
C PHE A 226 37.21 16.62 12.75
N GLY A 227 36.53 15.53 13.09
CA GLY A 227 35.30 15.57 13.89
C GLY A 227 34.28 14.46 13.57
N GLU A 228 34.12 14.06 12.31
CA GLU A 228 33.16 13.00 12.00
C GLU A 228 33.70 11.61 12.33
N SER A 229 33.04 10.93 13.27
CA SER A 229 33.22 9.49 13.48
C SER A 229 32.85 8.73 12.19
N SER A 230 33.72 7.81 11.76
CA SER A 230 33.63 7.12 10.47
C SER A 230 32.20 6.67 10.12
N ARG A 231 31.71 7.04 8.93
CA ARG A 231 30.38 6.62 8.46
C ARG A 231 30.47 5.19 7.92
N PRO A 232 29.51 4.29 8.23
CA PRO A 232 29.42 3.02 7.52
C PRO A 232 29.27 3.32 6.02
N ASN A 233 30.02 2.61 5.17
CA ASN A 233 30.02 2.78 3.72
C ASN A 233 30.43 4.17 3.18
N GLN A 234 31.23 4.95 3.93
CA GLN A 234 31.80 6.25 3.53
C GLN A 234 32.17 6.40 2.03
N LYS A 235 32.91 5.45 1.44
CA LYS A 235 33.29 5.51 0.01
C LYS A 235 32.08 5.56 -0.97
N PHE A 236 30.96 4.92 -0.64
CA PHE A 236 29.74 5.05 -1.45
C PHE A 236 29.08 6.42 -1.27
N TYR A 237 29.12 6.99 -0.06
CA TYR A 237 28.62 8.35 0.19
C TYR A 237 29.41 9.39 -0.60
N GLU A 238 30.74 9.28 -0.61
CA GLU A 238 31.66 10.15 -1.37
C GLU A 238 31.36 10.10 -2.87
N MET A 239 31.36 8.91 -3.48
CA MET A 239 31.04 8.76 -4.91
C MET A 239 29.64 9.29 -5.29
N ILE A 240 28.68 9.31 -4.35
CA ILE A 240 27.35 9.91 -4.58
C ILE A 240 27.40 11.44 -4.46
N GLN A 241 28.21 12.03 -3.57
CA GLN A 241 28.38 13.48 -3.52
C GLN A 241 29.10 13.98 -4.77
N ASP A 242 30.22 13.33 -5.15
CA ASP A 242 30.99 13.65 -6.36
C ASP A 242 30.09 13.62 -7.61
N PHE A 243 29.18 12.64 -7.70
CA PHE A 243 28.21 12.58 -8.80
C PHE A 243 27.14 13.68 -8.70
N ARG A 244 26.64 13.99 -7.50
CA ARG A 244 25.65 15.06 -7.29
C ARG A 244 26.17 16.45 -7.65
N GLU A 245 27.46 16.71 -7.49
CA GLU A 245 28.10 17.96 -7.97
C GLU A 245 28.04 18.11 -9.51
N THR A 246 27.79 17.03 -10.26
CA THR A 246 27.62 17.06 -11.73
C THR A 246 26.17 17.16 -12.20
N LEU A 247 25.18 17.14 -11.30
CA LEU A 247 23.75 17.13 -11.67
C LEU A 247 23.15 18.55 -11.73
N GLU A 248 22.61 18.90 -12.90
CA GLU A 248 21.67 20.02 -13.02
C GLU A 248 20.32 19.64 -12.39
N ILE A 249 19.94 20.35 -11.32
CA ILE A 249 18.65 20.16 -10.64
C ILE A 249 17.69 21.26 -11.09
N THR A 250 16.58 20.88 -11.72
CA THR A 250 15.44 21.77 -12.06
C THR A 250 14.21 21.34 -11.22
N PRO A 251 13.97 21.94 -10.04
CA PRO A 251 12.83 21.57 -9.18
C PRO A 251 11.48 21.73 -9.90
N LEU A 252 10.48 20.94 -9.48
CA LEU A 252 9.12 21.04 -10.03
C LEU A 252 8.42 22.28 -9.46
N GLU A 253 8.36 23.36 -10.25
CA GLU A 253 7.62 24.56 -9.84
C GLU A 253 6.10 24.32 -9.78
N ALA A 254 5.45 24.97 -8.81
CA ALA A 254 4.00 24.93 -8.66
C ALA A 254 3.24 25.61 -9.82
N THR A 255 3.93 26.31 -10.72
CA THR A 255 3.42 26.97 -11.94
C THR A 255 3.27 26.03 -13.13
N GLY A 256 3.85 24.82 -13.07
CA GLY A 256 3.92 23.88 -14.19
C GLY A 256 2.56 23.52 -14.80
N LEU A 257 2.54 23.38 -16.13
CA LEU A 257 1.38 22.92 -16.89
C LEU A 257 1.05 21.46 -16.55
N ILE A 258 -0.25 21.13 -16.58
CA ILE A 258 -0.75 19.79 -16.27
C ILE A 258 -1.29 19.15 -17.55
N GLU A 259 -0.70 18.05 -17.98
CA GLU A 259 -1.20 17.26 -19.10
C GLU A 259 -2.37 16.36 -18.69
N SER A 260 -3.44 16.33 -19.48
CA SER A 260 -4.55 15.39 -19.28
C SER A 260 -4.24 14.04 -19.94
N GLN A 261 -3.65 13.12 -19.20
CA GLN A 261 -3.43 11.72 -19.63
C GLN A 261 -4.47 10.77 -19.01
N ARG A 262 -4.71 9.59 -19.62
CA ARG A 262 -5.65 8.57 -19.09
C ARG A 262 -5.10 7.89 -17.85
N ILE A 263 -3.82 7.52 -17.89
CA ILE A 263 -3.04 7.11 -16.73
C ILE A 263 -2.00 8.22 -16.47
N CYS A 264 -1.69 8.51 -15.22
CA CYS A 264 -0.63 9.42 -14.80
C CYS A 264 0.26 8.69 -13.79
N VAL A 265 1.57 8.64 -14.02
CA VAL A 265 2.52 7.93 -13.15
C VAL A 265 3.54 8.90 -12.58
N CYS A 266 3.51 9.07 -11.27
CA CYS A 266 4.37 9.99 -10.54
C CYS A 266 5.22 9.24 -9.50
N VAL A 267 6.42 9.76 -9.21
CA VAL A 267 7.26 9.28 -8.10
C VAL A 267 7.40 10.36 -7.03
N ARG A 268 7.35 9.97 -5.76
CA ARG A 268 7.69 10.81 -4.61
C ARG A 268 8.83 10.20 -3.81
N LYS A 269 9.97 10.88 -3.75
CA LYS A 269 11.02 10.64 -2.74
C LYS A 269 10.56 11.26 -1.42
N ARG A 270 10.74 10.56 -0.30
CA ARG A 270 10.64 11.17 1.04
C ARG A 270 12.03 11.57 1.57
N PRO A 271 12.15 12.51 2.52
CA PRO A 271 13.40 12.74 3.24
C PRO A 271 13.83 11.51 4.05
N LEU A 272 15.13 11.43 4.38
CA LEU A 272 15.65 10.50 5.39
C LEU A 272 15.01 10.82 6.76
N ASN A 273 14.57 9.78 7.47
CA ASN A 273 13.94 9.93 8.78
C ASN A 273 14.99 9.98 9.91
N LYS A 274 14.57 10.36 11.13
CA LYS A 274 15.49 10.54 12.28
C LYS A 274 16.27 9.26 12.65
N GLN A 275 15.70 8.08 12.45
CA GLN A 275 16.37 6.80 12.74
C GLN A 275 17.41 6.47 11.65
N GLU A 276 17.10 6.72 10.39
CA GLU A 276 18.03 6.57 9.26
C GLU A 276 19.23 7.53 9.40
N MET A 277 18.97 8.80 9.72
CA MET A 277 20.02 9.78 10.00
C MET A 277 20.88 9.38 11.20
N SER A 278 20.30 8.87 12.30
CA SER A 278 21.08 8.38 13.45
C SER A 278 21.94 7.14 13.13
N LYS A 279 21.51 6.30 12.19
CA LYS A 279 22.28 5.16 11.65
C LYS A 279 23.32 5.58 10.62
N LYS A 280 23.36 6.85 10.22
CA LYS A 280 24.18 7.37 9.10
C LYS A 280 23.89 6.65 7.78
N GLU A 281 22.61 6.33 7.53
CA GLU A 281 22.14 5.84 6.23
C GLU A 281 22.50 6.82 5.11
N ILE A 282 22.85 6.27 3.95
CA ILE A 282 23.20 7.04 2.75
C ILE A 282 21.93 7.25 1.92
N ASP A 283 21.70 8.48 1.46
CA ASP A 283 20.68 8.78 0.46
C ASP A 283 21.18 8.38 -0.93
N VAL A 284 20.54 7.37 -1.53
CA VAL A 284 20.89 6.83 -2.85
C VAL A 284 19.93 7.27 -3.97
N VAL A 285 18.98 8.16 -3.70
CA VAL A 285 17.96 8.59 -4.67
C VAL A 285 18.10 10.09 -4.95
N SER A 286 18.32 10.45 -6.21
CA SER A 286 18.44 11.85 -6.64
C SER A 286 17.30 12.20 -7.59
N VAL A 287 16.65 13.34 -7.38
CA VAL A 287 15.55 13.83 -8.22
C VAL A 287 16.00 15.12 -8.90
N PRO A 288 16.65 15.05 -10.09
CA PRO A 288 17.03 16.24 -10.84
C PRO A 288 15.82 17.00 -11.42
N GLY A 289 14.63 16.38 -11.41
CA GLY A 289 13.37 16.99 -11.82
C GLY A 289 12.97 16.65 -13.26
N ARG A 290 12.03 17.42 -13.81
CA ARG A 290 11.43 17.20 -15.16
C ARG A 290 10.86 15.78 -15.38
N GLY A 291 10.41 15.11 -14.32
CA GLY A 291 9.93 13.72 -14.35
C GLY A 291 11.03 12.68 -14.11
N THR A 292 12.30 13.08 -14.12
CA THR A 292 13.45 12.17 -13.99
C THR A 292 13.76 11.83 -12.54
N VAL A 293 13.98 10.54 -12.27
CA VAL A 293 14.43 9.99 -10.99
C VAL A 293 15.67 9.14 -11.23
N LEU A 294 16.69 9.32 -10.41
CA LEU A 294 17.97 8.62 -10.49
C LEU A 294 18.21 7.80 -9.22
N VAL A 295 18.62 6.55 -9.37
CA VAL A 295 19.07 5.69 -8.25
C VAL A 295 20.53 5.32 -8.42
N HIS A 296 21.31 5.57 -7.38
CA HIS A 296 22.72 5.23 -7.27
C HIS A 296 22.86 3.83 -6.65
N GLU A 297 22.65 2.76 -7.42
CA GLU A 297 22.70 1.39 -6.88
C GLU A 297 24.16 1.04 -6.49
N PRO A 298 24.49 0.85 -5.19
CA PRO A 298 25.88 0.66 -4.78
C PRO A 298 26.28 -0.81 -4.95
N LYS A 299 27.27 -1.07 -5.81
CA LYS A 299 27.69 -2.43 -6.18
C LYS A 299 29.16 -2.70 -5.91
N LEU A 300 29.47 -3.99 -5.87
CA LEU A 300 30.83 -4.54 -5.81
C LEU A 300 31.09 -5.32 -7.09
N LYS A 301 32.24 -5.09 -7.71
CA LYS A 301 32.80 -5.97 -8.74
C LYS A 301 33.38 -7.24 -8.09
N VAL A 302 33.75 -8.23 -8.91
CA VAL A 302 34.34 -9.51 -8.47
C VAL A 302 35.68 -9.33 -7.74
N ASP A 303 36.43 -8.28 -8.07
CA ASP A 303 37.66 -7.84 -7.39
C ASP A 303 37.41 -7.04 -6.09
N LEU A 304 36.16 -6.99 -5.62
CA LEU A 304 35.67 -6.17 -4.50
C LEU A 304 35.74 -4.64 -4.74
N THR A 305 36.00 -4.18 -5.97
CA THR A 305 35.97 -2.75 -6.30
C THR A 305 34.54 -2.22 -6.19
N LYS A 306 34.34 -1.28 -5.23
CA LYS A 306 33.10 -0.51 -5.07
C LYS A 306 32.86 0.43 -6.26
N TYR A 307 31.66 0.38 -6.83
CA TYR A 307 31.19 1.30 -7.88
C TYR A 307 29.70 1.62 -7.71
N LEU A 308 29.20 2.64 -8.43
CA LEU A 308 27.78 2.96 -8.50
C LEU A 308 27.22 2.56 -9.86
N GLU A 309 26.06 1.92 -9.88
CA GLU A 309 25.27 1.70 -11.09
C GLU A 309 24.09 2.67 -11.10
N ASN A 310 24.27 3.78 -11.81
CA ASN A 310 23.32 4.89 -11.87
C ASN A 310 22.18 4.57 -12.85
N GLN A 311 21.01 4.19 -12.32
CA GLN A 311 19.82 3.88 -13.12
C GLN A 311 18.86 5.07 -13.18
N VAL A 312 18.53 5.49 -14.40
CA VAL A 312 17.64 6.62 -14.71
C VAL A 312 16.24 6.11 -15.03
N PHE A 313 15.22 6.76 -14.49
CA PHE A 313 13.80 6.49 -14.77
C PHE A 313 13.07 7.80 -15.11
N HIS A 314 12.05 7.73 -16.00
CA HIS A 314 11.37 8.91 -16.55
C HIS A 314 9.85 8.87 -16.36
N PHE A 315 9.36 9.50 -15.29
CA PHE A 315 7.94 9.55 -14.91
C PHE A 315 7.25 10.79 -15.49
N ASP A 316 5.95 10.96 -15.22
CA ASP A 316 5.20 12.13 -15.67
C ASP A 316 5.45 13.31 -14.71
N TYR A 317 5.51 13.03 -13.40
CA TYR A 317 5.99 13.97 -12.39
C TYR A 317 6.93 13.29 -11.38
N SER A 318 7.97 14.01 -10.98
CA SER A 318 8.99 13.56 -10.02
C SER A 318 9.09 14.55 -8.86
N PHE A 319 8.70 14.11 -7.66
CA PHE A 319 8.72 14.92 -6.44
C PHE A 319 9.93 14.54 -5.58
N ASP A 320 10.67 15.56 -5.14
CA ASP A 320 11.85 15.44 -4.28
C ASP A 320 11.47 15.34 -2.79
N GLU A 321 12.46 15.27 -1.92
CA GLU A 321 12.28 15.25 -0.46
C GLU A 321 11.64 16.51 0.14
N ASN A 322 11.62 17.64 -0.59
CA ASN A 322 11.05 18.91 -0.13
C ASN A 322 9.58 19.08 -0.54
N ALA A 323 9.09 18.32 -1.52
CA ALA A 323 7.74 18.42 -2.04
C ALA A 323 6.67 18.11 -0.99
N THR A 324 5.80 19.09 -0.71
CA THR A 324 4.70 18.98 0.27
C THR A 324 3.53 18.15 -0.26
N ASN A 325 2.61 17.74 0.63
CA ASN A 325 1.41 17.01 0.22
C ASN A 325 0.53 17.81 -0.76
N GLU A 326 0.47 19.13 -0.59
CA GLU A 326 -0.29 20.07 -1.43
C GLU A 326 0.31 20.18 -2.85
N LEU A 327 1.63 20.18 -2.98
CA LEU A 327 2.31 20.17 -4.27
C LEU A 327 2.08 18.84 -5.01
N VAL A 328 2.24 17.70 -4.30
CA VAL A 328 1.95 16.37 -4.85
C VAL A 328 0.49 16.28 -5.29
N TYR A 329 -0.44 16.71 -4.44
CA TYR A 329 -1.87 16.72 -4.70
C TYR A 329 -2.23 17.51 -5.97
N LYS A 330 -1.63 18.69 -6.18
CA LYS A 330 -1.88 19.57 -7.33
C LYS A 330 -1.65 18.87 -8.67
N PHE A 331 -0.58 18.08 -8.79
CA PHE A 331 -0.19 17.40 -10.03
C PHE A 331 -0.75 15.97 -10.16
N THR A 332 -1.33 15.39 -9.10
CA THR A 332 -1.80 13.99 -9.08
C THR A 332 -3.33 13.88 -9.03
N ALA A 333 -3.94 14.24 -7.89
CA ALA A 333 -5.35 14.00 -7.61
C ALA A 333 -6.25 15.20 -7.95
N LYS A 334 -5.74 16.45 -7.94
CA LYS A 334 -6.53 17.64 -8.29
C LYS A 334 -7.16 17.59 -9.70
N PRO A 335 -6.47 17.13 -10.77
CA PRO A 335 -7.05 17.01 -12.11
C PRO A 335 -8.14 15.93 -12.21
N LEU A 336 -8.06 14.91 -11.34
CA LEU A 336 -9.06 13.85 -11.26
C LEU A 336 -10.37 14.32 -10.61
N VAL A 337 -10.31 15.29 -9.67
CA VAL A 337 -11.52 15.93 -9.13
C VAL A 337 -12.34 16.59 -10.24
N GLN A 338 -11.70 17.35 -11.15
CA GLN A 338 -12.43 17.92 -12.30
C GLN A 338 -13.05 16.82 -13.17
N SER A 339 -12.39 15.67 -13.29
CA SER A 339 -12.84 14.58 -14.15
C SER A 339 -14.10 13.89 -13.62
N ILE A 340 -14.29 13.74 -12.30
CA ILE A 340 -15.55 13.17 -11.76
C ILE A 340 -16.77 14.09 -11.98
N PHE A 341 -16.59 15.41 -11.98
CA PHE A 341 -17.67 16.34 -12.36
C PHE A 341 -18.02 16.27 -13.85
N GLN A 342 -17.10 15.78 -14.70
CA GLN A 342 -17.33 15.49 -16.12
C GLN A 342 -18.00 14.11 -16.37
N GLY A 343 -18.43 13.42 -15.30
CA GLY A 343 -19.04 12.09 -15.42
C GLY A 343 -18.04 10.95 -15.61
N CYS A 344 -16.78 11.15 -15.22
CA CYS A 344 -15.75 10.11 -15.26
C CYS A 344 -15.67 9.33 -13.94
N MET A 345 -15.12 8.12 -14.03
CA MET A 345 -14.55 7.40 -12.91
C MET A 345 -13.10 7.85 -12.72
N ALA A 346 -12.67 7.98 -11.48
CA ALA A 346 -11.33 8.42 -11.12
C ALA A 346 -10.72 7.48 -10.08
N THR A 347 -9.43 7.21 -10.16
CA THR A 347 -8.69 6.53 -9.10
C THR A 347 -7.32 7.13 -8.89
N CYS A 348 -6.90 7.31 -7.63
CA CYS A 348 -5.53 7.70 -7.29
C CYS A 348 -5.01 6.74 -6.21
N PHE A 349 -3.91 6.02 -6.50
CA PHE A 349 -3.35 5.04 -5.57
C PHE A 349 -1.89 5.32 -5.22
N ALA A 350 -1.59 5.26 -3.92
CA ALA A 350 -0.22 5.29 -3.40
C ALA A 350 0.36 3.87 -3.36
N TYR A 351 1.54 3.66 -3.92
CA TYR A 351 2.23 2.36 -4.01
C TYR A 351 3.69 2.47 -3.53
N GLY A 352 4.28 1.37 -3.06
CA GLY A 352 5.67 1.28 -2.60
C GLY A 352 5.80 0.60 -1.24
N GLN A 353 7.02 0.52 -0.71
CA GLN A 353 7.32 -0.22 0.53
C GLN A 353 6.64 0.36 1.78
N THR A 354 6.58 -0.40 2.85
CA THR A 354 6.32 0.14 4.20
C THR A 354 7.38 1.16 4.59
N GLY A 355 6.94 2.24 5.25
CA GLY A 355 7.79 3.38 5.60
C GLY A 355 8.13 4.33 4.45
N SER A 356 7.68 4.11 3.21
CA SER A 356 7.95 5.01 2.07
C SER A 356 7.20 6.36 2.11
N GLY A 357 6.03 6.42 2.77
CA GLY A 357 5.21 7.64 2.86
C GLY A 357 3.80 7.55 2.27
N LYS A 358 3.32 6.36 1.87
CA LYS A 358 1.95 6.15 1.34
C LYS A 358 0.85 6.80 2.20
N THR A 359 0.70 6.34 3.43
CA THR A 359 -0.34 6.81 4.37
C THR A 359 -0.14 8.28 4.80
N HIS A 360 1.10 8.78 4.83
CA HIS A 360 1.38 10.20 5.06
C HIS A 360 0.86 11.08 3.92
N THR A 361 0.98 10.61 2.67
CA THR A 361 0.52 11.33 1.49
C THR A 361 -1.00 11.27 1.38
N MET A 362 -1.59 10.08 1.55
CA MET A 362 -3.04 9.88 1.41
C MET A 362 -3.82 10.45 2.61
N GLY A 363 -3.43 10.06 3.83
CA GLY A 363 -4.15 10.38 5.07
C GLY A 363 -3.57 11.54 5.89
N GLY A 364 -2.45 12.15 5.49
CA GLY A 364 -1.87 13.34 6.13
C GLY A 364 -0.81 13.08 7.20
N ASP A 365 -0.15 14.17 7.61
CA ASP A 365 1.00 14.24 8.54
C ASP A 365 0.74 13.54 9.89
N PHE A 366 1.78 13.01 10.52
CA PHE A 366 1.70 12.39 11.86
C PHE A 366 2.42 13.21 12.94
N THR A 367 1.69 13.63 13.97
CA THR A 367 2.22 14.28 15.18
C THR A 367 2.22 13.30 16.35
N GLY A 368 3.30 12.51 16.42
CA GLY A 368 3.41 11.41 17.39
C GLY A 368 2.44 10.28 17.06
N LYS A 369 1.40 10.08 17.89
CA LYS A 369 0.32 9.11 17.65
C LYS A 369 -0.91 9.70 16.95
N GLN A 370 -1.01 11.03 16.82
CA GLN A 370 -2.15 11.66 16.16
C GLN A 370 -1.86 11.89 14.67
N GLN A 371 -2.88 11.72 13.82
CA GLN A 371 -2.78 11.99 12.39
C GLN A 371 -3.55 13.27 12.05
N ASN A 372 -2.88 14.24 11.42
CA ASN A 372 -3.50 15.47 10.94
C ASN A 372 -4.15 15.23 9.57
N SER A 373 -5.34 14.61 9.58
CA SER A 373 -6.06 14.24 8.36
C SER A 373 -6.36 15.40 7.40
N ALA A 374 -6.36 16.66 7.87
CA ALA A 374 -6.64 17.84 7.05
C ALA A 374 -5.57 18.11 5.98
N LYS A 375 -4.38 17.50 6.07
CA LYS A 375 -3.27 17.64 5.11
C LYS A 375 -3.07 16.43 4.19
N GLY A 376 -3.91 15.42 4.28
CA GLY A 376 -3.85 14.27 3.37
C GLY A 376 -4.52 14.59 2.02
N ILE A 377 -4.09 13.90 0.95
CA ILE A 377 -4.80 13.92 -0.34
C ILE A 377 -6.31 13.65 -0.17
N TYR A 378 -6.72 12.81 0.79
CA TYR A 378 -8.12 12.58 1.13
C TYR A 378 -8.88 13.88 1.46
N ALA A 379 -8.32 14.75 2.30
CA ALA A 379 -8.98 16.00 2.71
C ALA A 379 -8.86 17.10 1.64
N LEU A 380 -7.70 17.20 0.97
CA LEU A 380 -7.49 18.15 -0.13
C LEU A 380 -8.46 17.86 -1.29
N ALA A 381 -8.67 16.59 -1.63
CA ALA A 381 -9.67 16.17 -2.60
C ALA A 381 -11.10 16.54 -2.17
N ALA A 382 -11.46 16.32 -0.91
CA ALA A 382 -12.79 16.71 -0.39
C ALA A 382 -13.03 18.23 -0.47
N GLN A 383 -12.04 19.04 -0.10
CA GLN A 383 -12.10 20.51 -0.17
C GLN A 383 -12.32 20.99 -1.61
N ASP A 384 -11.58 20.46 -2.59
CA ASP A 384 -11.81 20.78 -4.00
C ASP A 384 -13.15 20.26 -4.51
N VAL A 385 -13.64 19.09 -4.06
CA VAL A 385 -14.97 18.57 -4.44
C VAL A 385 -16.08 19.55 -4.03
N PHE A 386 -16.09 20.03 -2.78
CA PHE A 386 -17.07 21.03 -2.36
C PHE A 386 -16.86 22.41 -3.00
N THR A 387 -15.62 22.76 -3.36
CA THR A 387 -15.33 23.98 -4.15
C THR A 387 -15.89 23.88 -5.57
N TYR A 388 -15.75 22.71 -6.23
CA TYR A 388 -16.32 22.47 -7.55
C TYR A 388 -17.85 22.31 -7.53
N LEU A 389 -18.43 21.77 -6.45
CA LEU A 389 -19.88 21.68 -6.30
C LEU A 389 -20.56 23.06 -6.32
N ASN A 390 -19.94 24.05 -5.66
CA ASN A 390 -20.36 25.44 -5.66
C ASN A 390 -19.97 26.22 -6.94
N HIS A 391 -19.27 25.60 -7.89
CA HIS A 391 -18.84 26.27 -9.11
C HIS A 391 -20.00 26.42 -10.11
N ARG A 392 -20.19 27.61 -10.68
CA ARG A 392 -21.32 27.94 -11.60
C ARG A 392 -21.52 26.99 -12.80
N ARG A 393 -20.48 26.23 -13.19
CA ARG A 393 -20.53 25.20 -14.26
C ARG A 393 -21.21 23.89 -13.86
N TYR A 394 -21.32 23.62 -12.56
CA TYR A 394 -21.75 22.33 -12.00
C TYR A 394 -22.90 22.46 -11.00
N ALA A 395 -23.13 23.66 -10.44
CA ALA A 395 -24.24 23.94 -9.53
C ALA A 395 -25.64 23.62 -10.13
N ASN A 396 -25.77 23.59 -11.45
CA ASN A 396 -26.99 23.22 -12.18
C ASN A 396 -27.15 21.70 -12.42
N LEU A 397 -26.18 20.87 -12.04
CA LEU A 397 -26.25 19.42 -12.18
C LEU A 397 -27.06 18.75 -11.06
N ASP A 398 -27.26 19.47 -9.95
CA ASP A 398 -27.89 19.04 -8.70
C ASP A 398 -27.28 17.73 -8.17
N LEU A 399 -26.10 17.85 -7.54
CA LEU A 399 -25.27 16.73 -7.11
C LEU A 399 -25.18 16.66 -5.58
N CYS A 400 -25.49 15.49 -5.04
CA CYS A 400 -25.21 15.13 -3.66
C CYS A 400 -23.87 14.37 -3.57
N VAL A 401 -23.11 14.62 -2.50
CA VAL A 401 -21.81 13.99 -2.23
C VAL A 401 -21.98 12.91 -1.17
N TYR A 402 -21.51 11.70 -1.50
CA TYR A 402 -21.50 10.55 -0.59
C TYR A 402 -20.06 10.07 -0.39
N VAL A 403 -19.76 9.60 0.81
CA VAL A 403 -18.43 9.07 1.18
C VAL A 403 -18.56 7.70 1.82
N SER A 404 -17.75 6.76 1.34
CA SER A 404 -17.55 5.46 1.97
C SER A 404 -16.05 5.23 2.23
N PHE A 405 -15.72 4.51 3.29
CA PHE A 405 -14.31 4.24 3.65
C PHE A 405 -14.20 2.80 4.15
N PHE A 406 -13.38 1.99 3.49
CA PHE A 406 -13.22 0.57 3.83
C PHE A 406 -11.77 0.11 3.69
N GLU A 407 -11.44 -1.01 4.32
CA GLU A 407 -10.16 -1.69 4.14
C GLU A 407 -10.33 -3.10 3.55
N ILE A 408 -9.35 -3.51 2.74
CA ILE A 408 -9.17 -4.88 2.27
C ILE A 408 -8.04 -5.49 3.10
N TYR A 409 -8.38 -6.51 3.88
CA TYR A 409 -7.48 -7.17 4.82
C TYR A 409 -7.69 -8.69 4.78
N ASN A 410 -6.61 -9.46 4.60
CA ASN A 410 -6.62 -10.93 4.53
C ASN A 410 -7.76 -11.46 3.61
N GLY A 411 -7.77 -10.96 2.36
CA GLY A 411 -8.71 -11.28 1.28
C GLY A 411 -10.15 -10.74 1.44
N LYS A 412 -10.49 -10.20 2.62
CA LYS A 412 -11.85 -9.78 3.00
C LYS A 412 -11.95 -8.26 3.02
N VAL A 413 -13.17 -7.75 2.90
CA VAL A 413 -13.45 -6.31 2.97
C VAL A 413 -14.12 -5.98 4.31
N TYR A 414 -13.72 -4.87 4.93
CA TYR A 414 -14.22 -4.39 6.21
C TYR A 414 -14.52 -2.89 6.13
N ASP A 415 -15.73 -2.51 6.54
CA ASP A 415 -16.18 -1.12 6.56
C ASP A 415 -15.51 -0.33 7.70
N LEU A 416 -14.77 0.75 7.40
CA LEU A 416 -14.08 1.56 8.40
C LEU A 416 -14.99 2.62 9.04
N LEU A 417 -16.16 2.89 8.46
CA LEU A 417 -17.19 3.74 9.06
C LEU A 417 -18.07 2.88 9.99
N ASN A 418 -18.52 1.73 9.50
CA ASN A 418 -19.35 0.77 10.25
C ASN A 418 -18.51 -0.22 11.09
N LYS A 419 -17.58 0.29 11.92
CA LYS A 419 -16.88 -0.44 13.00
C LYS A 419 -16.17 -1.76 12.59
N LYS A 420 -15.58 -1.83 11.39
CA LYS A 420 -15.05 -3.06 10.75
C LYS A 420 -16.12 -4.13 10.48
N GLY A 421 -17.34 -3.72 10.12
CA GLY A 421 -18.37 -4.60 9.58
C GLY A 421 -17.85 -5.34 8.34
N LYS A 422 -17.89 -6.67 8.35
CA LYS A 422 -17.35 -7.50 7.26
C LYS A 422 -18.31 -7.50 6.07
N LEU A 423 -17.84 -7.00 4.93
CA LEU A 423 -18.62 -6.86 3.70
C LEU A 423 -18.44 -8.06 2.75
N ARG A 424 -19.30 -8.16 1.73
CA ARG A 424 -19.20 -9.13 0.65
C ARG A 424 -18.94 -8.42 -0.67
N VAL A 425 -18.00 -8.92 -1.46
CA VAL A 425 -17.77 -8.44 -2.84
C VAL A 425 -18.42 -9.43 -3.80
N LEU A 426 -19.42 -8.96 -4.54
CA LEU A 426 -20.12 -9.72 -5.57
C LEU A 426 -19.87 -9.09 -6.95
N GLU A 427 -20.19 -9.84 -7.99
CA GLU A 427 -20.13 -9.42 -9.39
C GLU A 427 -21.50 -9.72 -10.02
N ASP A 428 -22.07 -8.78 -10.77
CA ASP A 428 -23.40 -8.93 -11.38
C ASP A 428 -23.36 -9.48 -12.81
N ASP A 429 -24.54 -9.64 -13.43
CA ASP A 429 -24.71 -10.10 -14.82
C ASP A 429 -24.00 -9.20 -15.84
N ARG A 430 -23.74 -7.94 -15.49
CA ARG A 430 -23.05 -6.91 -16.28
C ARG A 430 -21.57 -6.79 -15.92
N GLN A 431 -21.05 -7.76 -15.16
CA GLN A 431 -19.67 -7.82 -14.68
C GLN A 431 -19.24 -6.58 -13.86
N GLN A 432 -20.18 -5.83 -13.28
CA GLN A 432 -19.87 -4.74 -12.35
C GLN A 432 -19.62 -5.34 -10.96
N VAL A 433 -18.60 -4.82 -10.26
CA VAL A 433 -18.23 -5.34 -8.95
C VAL A 433 -18.86 -4.48 -7.86
N GLN A 434 -19.72 -5.09 -7.04
CA GLN A 434 -20.48 -4.43 -5.99
C GLN A 434 -20.04 -4.88 -4.60
N VAL A 435 -19.78 -3.93 -3.70
CA VAL A 435 -19.43 -4.18 -2.29
C VAL A 435 -20.70 -4.13 -1.45
N VAL A 436 -21.34 -5.29 -1.27
CA VAL A 436 -22.65 -5.40 -0.62
C VAL A 436 -22.54 -5.15 0.87
N GLY A 437 -23.30 -4.16 1.34
CA GLY A 437 -23.35 -3.71 2.74
C GLY A 437 -22.41 -2.55 3.09
N LEU A 438 -21.71 -1.98 2.10
CA LEU A 438 -20.87 -0.79 2.29
C LEU A 438 -21.71 0.44 2.67
N GLU A 439 -21.31 1.18 3.69
CA GLU A 439 -21.99 2.40 4.13
C GLU A 439 -21.58 3.61 3.27
N GLU A 440 -22.51 4.16 2.48
CA GLU A 440 -22.37 5.43 1.77
C GLU A 440 -22.98 6.57 2.62
N VAL A 441 -22.13 7.30 3.35
CA VAL A 441 -22.55 8.42 4.21
C VAL A 441 -22.69 9.69 3.37
N SER A 442 -23.89 10.28 3.34
CA SER A 442 -24.14 11.58 2.70
C SER A 442 -23.47 12.71 3.50
N VAL A 443 -22.81 13.64 2.82
CA VAL A 443 -22.01 14.73 3.42
C VAL A 443 -22.28 16.08 2.76
N SER A 444 -22.38 17.13 3.56
CA SER A 444 -22.66 18.51 3.11
C SER A 444 -21.48 19.48 3.26
N SER A 445 -20.40 19.09 3.94
CA SER A 445 -19.19 19.89 4.11
C SER A 445 -17.89 19.07 3.98
N ALA A 446 -16.79 19.74 3.66
CA ALA A 446 -15.46 19.11 3.66
C ALA A 446 -15.03 18.70 5.08
N GLU A 447 -15.47 19.45 6.08
CA GLU A 447 -15.26 19.20 7.51
C GLU A 447 -15.88 17.87 7.95
N ASP A 448 -17.04 17.50 7.41
CA ASP A 448 -17.68 16.19 7.67
C ASP A 448 -16.87 15.04 7.07
N VAL A 449 -16.36 15.21 5.84
CA VAL A 449 -15.44 14.22 5.24
C VAL A 449 -14.17 14.07 6.08
N ILE A 450 -13.63 15.17 6.61
CA ILE A 450 -12.46 15.14 7.51
C ILE A 450 -12.79 14.41 8.84
N LYS A 451 -14.02 14.51 9.37
CA LYS A 451 -14.48 13.70 10.52
C LYS A 451 -14.53 12.21 10.17
N LEU A 452 -15.10 11.84 9.02
CA LEU A 452 -15.17 10.45 8.55
C LEU A 452 -13.78 9.85 8.30
N ILE A 453 -12.85 10.60 7.70
CA ILE A 453 -11.45 10.18 7.51
C ILE A 453 -10.77 9.91 8.87
N ARG A 454 -10.92 10.81 9.86
CA ARG A 454 -10.37 10.60 11.21
C ARG A 454 -10.95 9.35 11.88
N MET A 455 -12.26 9.15 11.78
CA MET A 455 -12.96 7.98 12.33
C MET A 455 -12.46 6.69 11.69
N GLY A 456 -12.41 6.61 10.36
CA GLY A 456 -11.93 5.43 9.64
C GLY A 456 -10.44 5.15 9.83
N SER A 457 -9.58 6.17 9.91
CA SER A 457 -8.15 6.01 10.23
C SER A 457 -7.94 5.48 11.66
N ALA A 458 -8.72 5.96 12.64
CA ALA A 458 -8.69 5.42 14.00
C ALA A 458 -9.20 3.98 14.04
N CYS A 459 -10.29 3.68 13.32
CA CYS A 459 -10.83 2.33 13.19
C CYS A 459 -9.80 1.36 12.58
N ARG A 460 -9.18 1.73 11.44
CA ARG A 460 -8.10 0.97 10.78
C ARG A 460 -7.00 0.61 11.79
N THR A 461 -6.48 1.61 12.49
CA THR A 461 -5.38 1.51 13.47
C THR A 461 -5.72 0.73 14.74
N SER A 462 -6.99 0.38 14.96
CA SER A 462 -7.44 -0.36 16.17
C SER A 462 -7.21 -1.88 16.11
N GLY A 463 -6.61 -2.40 15.02
CA GLY A 463 -6.08 -3.77 14.99
C GLY A 463 -4.83 -3.92 15.86
N GLN A 464 -4.57 -5.13 16.38
CA GLN A 464 -3.51 -5.35 17.36
C GLN A 464 -2.08 -5.14 16.81
N THR A 465 -1.16 -4.86 17.73
CA THR A 465 0.26 -4.50 17.52
C THR A 465 0.51 -3.06 17.04
N SER A 466 1.79 -2.65 17.01
CA SER A 466 2.21 -1.24 17.03
C SER A 466 1.68 -0.41 15.85
N ALA A 467 1.49 0.91 16.05
CA ALA A 467 0.80 1.79 15.10
C ALA A 467 1.40 1.87 13.67
N ASN A 468 2.61 1.35 13.45
CA ASN A 468 3.24 1.25 12.13
C ASN A 468 2.93 -0.08 11.40
N ALA A 469 2.21 -1.02 12.04
CA ALA A 469 2.00 -2.39 11.59
C ALA A 469 0.65 -2.67 10.92
N ASN A 470 -0.41 -1.89 11.17
CA ASN A 470 -1.72 -2.12 10.51
C ASN A 470 -1.84 -1.40 9.16
N SER A 471 -1.34 -0.16 9.03
CA SER A 471 -1.41 0.61 7.77
C SER A 471 -0.51 0.05 6.66
N SER A 472 0.50 -0.73 7.04
CA SER A 472 1.38 -1.48 6.15
C SER A 472 0.72 -2.75 5.60
N ARG A 473 -0.38 -3.23 6.20
CA ARG A 473 -0.90 -4.59 5.97
C ARG A 473 -2.36 -4.69 5.52
N SER A 474 -3.12 -3.60 5.57
CA SER A 474 -4.41 -3.49 4.88
C SER A 474 -4.36 -2.43 3.78
N HIS A 475 -5.03 -2.68 2.65
CA HIS A 475 -5.28 -1.65 1.64
C HIS A 475 -6.49 -0.83 2.08
N ALA A 476 -6.38 0.50 2.20
CA ALA A 476 -7.53 1.35 2.54
C ALA A 476 -8.03 2.12 1.30
N ILE A 477 -9.34 2.12 1.10
CA ILE A 477 -10.02 2.76 -0.04
C ILE A 477 -11.05 3.74 0.53
N LEU A 478 -10.80 5.03 0.35
CA LEU A 478 -11.79 6.09 0.54
C LEU A 478 -12.44 6.38 -0.82
N GLN A 479 -13.76 6.35 -0.90
CA GLN A 479 -14.49 6.73 -2.11
C GLN A 479 -15.28 8.02 -1.88
N ILE A 480 -15.18 8.94 -2.82
CA ILE A 480 -16.06 10.12 -2.93
C ILE A 480 -16.94 9.90 -4.15
N VAL A 481 -18.25 9.83 -3.94
CA VAL A 481 -19.25 9.49 -4.95
C VAL A 481 -20.17 10.68 -5.17
N LEU A 482 -20.35 11.07 -6.42
CA LEU A 482 -21.31 12.10 -6.84
C LEU A 482 -22.54 11.39 -7.40
N ARG A 483 -23.71 11.69 -6.84
CA ARG A 483 -25.03 11.19 -7.27
C ARG A 483 -25.95 12.36 -7.57
N ARG A 484 -26.87 12.23 -8.51
CA ARG A 484 -27.80 13.34 -8.85
C ARG A 484 -29.03 13.34 -7.93
N SER A 485 -29.45 14.49 -7.44
CA SER A 485 -30.59 14.59 -6.50
C SER A 485 -31.93 14.24 -7.16
N ASP A 486 -32.11 14.56 -8.45
CA ASP A 486 -33.32 14.23 -9.24
C ASP A 486 -33.57 12.72 -9.32
N ARG A 487 -32.50 11.92 -9.24
CA ARG A 487 -32.51 10.46 -9.22
C ARG A 487 -31.38 9.97 -8.33
N ALA A 488 -31.57 10.01 -7.01
CA ALA A 488 -30.52 9.70 -6.01
C ALA A 488 -29.79 8.35 -6.20
N SER A 489 -30.40 7.39 -6.91
CA SER A 489 -29.75 6.13 -7.31
C SER A 489 -28.70 6.26 -8.42
N THR A 490 -28.77 7.31 -9.26
CA THR A 490 -27.90 7.50 -10.43
C THR A 490 -26.52 8.01 -10.03
N LEU A 491 -25.50 7.23 -10.41
CA LEU A 491 -24.10 7.58 -10.28
C LEU A 491 -23.72 8.61 -11.35
N HIS A 492 -23.21 9.78 -10.94
CA HIS A 492 -22.59 10.76 -11.83
C HIS A 492 -21.09 10.49 -11.98
N GLY A 493 -20.36 10.33 -10.86
CA GLY A 493 -18.93 10.07 -10.87
C GLY A 493 -18.42 9.46 -9.56
N LYS A 494 -17.32 8.70 -9.61
CA LYS A 494 -16.73 7.97 -8.47
C LYS A 494 -15.22 8.22 -8.41
N PHE A 495 -14.73 8.85 -7.35
CA PHE A 495 -13.29 8.99 -7.09
C PHE A 495 -12.85 8.02 -6.00
N SER A 496 -12.03 7.02 -6.34
CA SER A 496 -11.42 6.12 -5.36
C SER A 496 -10.00 6.57 -5.01
N LEU A 497 -9.75 6.89 -3.75
CA LEU A 497 -8.47 7.29 -3.21
C LEU A 497 -7.93 6.13 -2.37
N VAL A 498 -6.78 5.57 -2.77
CA VAL A 498 -6.29 4.27 -2.28
C VAL A 498 -4.91 4.39 -1.62
N ASP A 499 -4.81 3.96 -0.36
CA ASP A 499 -3.57 3.74 0.37
C ASP A 499 -3.30 2.23 0.43
N LEU A 500 -2.47 1.72 -0.50
CA LEU A 500 -2.16 0.30 -0.58
C LEU A 500 -1.30 -0.17 0.60
N ALA A 501 -1.22 -1.49 0.79
CA ALA A 501 -0.27 -2.15 1.70
C ALA A 501 1.20 -2.01 1.22
N GLY A 502 2.14 -2.48 2.04
CA GLY A 502 3.56 -2.61 1.68
C GLY A 502 3.83 -3.60 0.54
N ASN A 503 4.93 -3.40 -0.20
CA ASN A 503 5.40 -4.30 -1.27
C ASN A 503 6.71 -5.05 -0.90
N GLU A 504 7.08 -5.03 0.37
CA GLU A 504 8.13 -5.86 0.96
C GLU A 504 7.79 -7.36 0.94
N ARG A 505 8.82 -8.20 1.11
CA ARG A 505 8.75 -9.66 0.98
C ARG A 505 8.50 -10.32 2.34
N GLY A 506 7.97 -11.54 2.31
CA GLY A 506 7.80 -12.38 3.50
C GLY A 506 9.12 -12.75 4.22
N THR A 507 10.26 -12.61 3.55
CA THR A 507 11.61 -12.76 4.14
C THR A 507 11.96 -11.66 5.14
N ASP A 508 11.29 -10.52 5.06
CA ASP A 508 11.66 -9.29 5.75
C ASP A 508 10.87 -9.14 7.08
N VAL A 509 9.95 -10.08 7.31
CA VAL A 509 9.11 -10.21 8.50
C VAL A 509 9.89 -10.98 9.58
N SER A 510 10.35 -10.28 10.61
CA SER A 510 11.13 -10.87 11.71
C SER A 510 10.35 -11.79 12.65
N SER A 511 9.03 -11.90 12.48
CA SER A 511 8.13 -12.73 13.29
C SER A 511 7.68 -13.98 12.53
N ASN A 512 8.16 -15.15 12.96
CA ASN A 512 7.76 -16.48 12.42
C ASN A 512 6.30 -16.88 12.74
N ASP A 513 5.41 -15.94 13.09
CA ASP A 513 4.02 -16.27 13.36
C ASP A 513 3.25 -16.58 12.06
N ARG A 514 2.47 -17.67 12.12
CA ARG A 514 1.65 -18.15 11.01
C ARG A 514 0.60 -17.12 10.57
N SER A 515 0.10 -16.27 11.47
CA SER A 515 -0.86 -15.24 11.09
C SER A 515 -0.23 -14.19 10.18
N THR A 516 0.95 -13.67 10.55
CA THR A 516 1.69 -12.64 9.79
C THR A 516 2.24 -13.18 8.47
N LEU A 517 2.60 -14.46 8.40
CA LEU A 517 3.00 -15.10 7.14
C LEU A 517 1.84 -15.20 6.14
N VAL A 518 0.63 -15.58 6.59
CA VAL A 518 -0.57 -15.62 5.72
C VAL A 518 -0.99 -14.21 5.29
N GLU A 519 -0.96 -13.26 6.22
CA GLU A 519 -1.20 -11.83 5.97
C GLU A 519 -0.26 -11.28 4.88
N THR A 520 1.05 -11.55 4.99
CA THR A 520 2.07 -11.09 4.04
C THR A 520 1.97 -11.78 2.68
N ALA A 521 1.53 -13.05 2.64
CA ALA A 521 1.25 -13.77 1.40
C ALA A 521 0.07 -13.15 0.63
N GLU A 522 -1.03 -12.83 1.31
CA GLU A 522 -2.22 -12.21 0.69
C GLU A 522 -1.96 -10.76 0.22
N ILE A 523 -1.16 -9.99 0.97
CA ILE A 523 -0.66 -8.69 0.52
C ILE A 523 0.11 -8.83 -0.80
N ASN A 524 1.07 -9.77 -0.86
CA ASN A 524 1.85 -10.00 -2.06
C ASN A 524 1.00 -10.55 -3.22
N GLN A 525 0.01 -11.42 -2.96
CA GLN A 525 -0.94 -11.91 -3.97
C GLN A 525 -1.76 -10.75 -4.56
N SER A 526 -2.30 -9.86 -3.73
CA SER A 526 -3.11 -8.73 -4.20
C SER A 526 -2.32 -7.69 -4.99
N LEU A 527 -1.05 -7.43 -4.62
CA LEU A 527 -0.16 -6.56 -5.39
C LEU A 527 0.36 -7.23 -6.68
N LEU A 528 0.61 -8.54 -6.67
CA LEU A 528 0.95 -9.30 -7.87
C LEU A 528 -0.23 -9.35 -8.86
N ALA A 529 -1.45 -9.56 -8.37
CA ALA A 529 -2.67 -9.50 -9.17
C ALA A 529 -2.85 -8.11 -9.81
N LEU A 530 -2.64 -7.02 -9.06
CA LEU A 530 -2.70 -5.65 -9.58
C LEU A 530 -1.65 -5.44 -10.69
N LYS A 531 -0.41 -5.89 -10.45
CA LYS A 531 0.68 -5.84 -11.43
C LYS A 531 0.34 -6.61 -12.71
N GLU A 532 -0.27 -7.78 -12.58
CA GLU A 532 -0.62 -8.63 -13.72
C GLU A 532 -1.83 -8.10 -14.52
N CYS A 533 -2.80 -7.45 -13.85
CA CYS A 533 -3.89 -6.74 -14.51
C CYS A 533 -3.35 -5.57 -15.36
N ILE A 534 -2.47 -4.75 -14.78
CA ILE A 534 -1.78 -3.64 -15.45
C ILE A 534 -0.92 -4.16 -16.62
N ARG A 535 -0.13 -5.22 -16.40
CA ARG A 535 0.69 -5.85 -17.46
C ARG A 535 -0.15 -6.42 -18.61
N SER A 536 -1.36 -6.92 -18.34
CA SER A 536 -2.23 -7.49 -19.36
C SER A 536 -2.98 -6.40 -20.14
N LEU A 537 -3.42 -5.33 -19.45
CA LEU A 537 -3.94 -4.11 -20.08
C LEU A 537 -2.91 -3.50 -21.05
N GLY A 538 -1.63 -3.47 -20.68
CA GLY A 538 -0.55 -2.91 -21.52
C GLY A 538 -0.21 -3.69 -22.78
N ARG A 539 -0.60 -4.95 -22.85
CA ARG A 539 -0.46 -5.81 -24.04
C ARG A 539 -1.76 -5.93 -24.82
N ASN A 540 -2.79 -5.14 -24.48
CA ASN A 540 -4.14 -5.24 -25.03
C ASN A 540 -4.69 -6.69 -25.01
N SER A 541 -4.42 -7.43 -23.93
CA SER A 541 -4.79 -8.85 -23.80
C SER A 541 -6.29 -8.99 -23.51
N ASP A 542 -6.99 -9.80 -24.31
CA ASP A 542 -8.47 -9.96 -24.26
C ASP A 542 -8.99 -10.33 -22.87
N HIS A 543 -8.26 -11.20 -22.17
CA HIS A 543 -8.56 -11.58 -20.79
C HIS A 543 -7.59 -10.91 -19.80
N ILE A 544 -8.09 -9.91 -19.07
CA ILE A 544 -7.38 -9.26 -17.97
C ILE A 544 -7.80 -9.90 -16.63
N PRO A 545 -6.87 -10.44 -15.81
CA PRO A 545 -7.18 -11.36 -14.71
C PRO A 545 -7.66 -10.68 -13.41
N PHE A 546 -8.61 -9.74 -13.49
CA PHE A 546 -9.12 -8.96 -12.34
C PHE A 546 -9.64 -9.81 -11.18
N ARG A 547 -10.06 -11.05 -11.42
CA ARG A 547 -10.61 -11.95 -10.39
C ARG A 547 -9.55 -12.56 -9.45
N MET A 548 -8.25 -12.37 -9.69
CA MET A 548 -7.14 -12.95 -8.91
C MET A 548 -6.99 -12.41 -7.47
N SER A 549 -7.57 -11.25 -7.15
CA SER A 549 -7.61 -10.71 -5.79
C SER A 549 -8.87 -9.87 -5.54
N THR A 550 -9.23 -9.67 -4.28
CA THR A 550 -10.34 -8.78 -3.90
C THR A 550 -10.05 -7.31 -4.25
N LEU A 551 -8.79 -6.88 -4.18
CA LEU A 551 -8.36 -5.54 -4.59
C LEU A 551 -8.60 -5.29 -6.09
N THR A 552 -8.18 -6.22 -6.95
CA THR A 552 -8.35 -6.10 -8.40
C THR A 552 -9.80 -6.23 -8.86
N LYS A 553 -10.65 -6.96 -8.11
CA LYS A 553 -12.11 -6.94 -8.33
C LYS A 553 -12.67 -5.55 -8.05
N VAL A 554 -12.42 -5.00 -6.86
CA VAL A 554 -12.96 -3.69 -6.43
C VAL A 554 -12.48 -2.53 -7.32
N LEU A 555 -11.28 -2.63 -7.91
CA LEU A 555 -10.72 -1.62 -8.82
C LEU A 555 -10.99 -1.90 -10.32
N ARG A 556 -11.81 -2.90 -10.68
CA ARG A 556 -12.04 -3.30 -12.09
C ARG A 556 -12.50 -2.13 -12.96
N ASP A 557 -13.58 -1.45 -12.55
CA ASP A 557 -14.18 -0.33 -13.29
C ASP A 557 -13.15 0.78 -13.56
N SER A 558 -12.29 1.04 -12.57
CA SER A 558 -11.26 2.08 -12.60
C SER A 558 -10.18 1.88 -13.67
N PHE A 559 -9.99 0.65 -14.15
CA PHE A 559 -9.00 0.34 -15.19
C PHE A 559 -9.64 0.13 -16.57
N ILE A 560 -10.79 -0.54 -16.65
CA ILE A 560 -11.41 -0.86 -17.95
C ILE A 560 -12.15 0.35 -18.54
N GLY A 561 -12.90 1.10 -17.72
CA GLY A 561 -13.90 2.06 -18.19
C GLY A 561 -13.35 3.10 -19.16
N GLU A 562 -14.06 3.33 -20.27
CA GLU A 562 -13.74 4.34 -21.29
C GLU A 562 -13.56 5.73 -20.66
N LYS A 563 -14.52 6.11 -19.81
CA LYS A 563 -14.51 7.34 -19.01
C LYS A 563 -13.80 7.14 -17.66
N SER A 564 -12.71 6.37 -17.61
CA SER A 564 -11.88 6.22 -16.41
C SER A 564 -10.51 6.87 -16.56
N LYS A 565 -10.07 7.59 -15.52
CA LYS A 565 -8.72 8.13 -15.38
C LYS A 565 -8.06 7.69 -14.08
N THR A 566 -6.78 7.34 -14.13
CA THR A 566 -6.06 6.76 -13.00
C THR A 566 -4.72 7.46 -12.75
N CYS A 567 -4.39 7.77 -11.50
CA CYS A 567 -3.08 8.24 -11.08
C CYS A 567 -2.40 7.22 -10.16
N MET A 568 -1.13 6.93 -10.42
CA MET A 568 -0.25 6.15 -9.55
C MET A 568 0.78 7.09 -8.91
N ILE A 569 0.92 7.03 -7.59
CA ILE A 569 1.97 7.74 -6.85
C ILE A 569 2.90 6.70 -6.22
N ALA A 570 4.05 6.48 -6.86
CA ALA A 570 5.09 5.57 -6.39
C ALA A 570 5.96 6.26 -5.33
N MET A 571 5.84 5.80 -4.09
CA MET A 571 6.56 6.33 -2.93
C MET A 571 7.88 5.57 -2.75
N VAL A 572 9.02 6.27 -2.75
CA VAL A 572 10.34 5.65 -2.63
C VAL A 572 11.10 6.09 -1.38
N SER A 573 11.84 5.14 -0.81
CA SER A 573 12.72 5.39 0.33
C SER A 573 14.11 5.81 -0.16
N PRO A 574 14.71 6.89 0.38
CA PRO A 574 16.04 7.34 -0.01
C PRO A 574 17.17 6.45 0.53
N SER A 575 16.91 5.68 1.60
CA SER A 575 17.92 4.88 2.31
C SER A 575 18.58 3.84 1.40
N MET A 576 19.91 3.73 1.47
CA MET A 576 20.71 2.69 0.84
C MET A 576 20.23 1.28 1.21
N THR A 577 19.92 1.03 2.48
CA THR A 577 19.33 -0.24 2.95
C THR A 577 17.96 -0.53 2.32
N SER A 578 17.28 0.50 1.81
CA SER A 578 16.00 0.38 1.08
C SER A 578 16.15 0.26 -0.45
N CYS A 579 17.38 0.27 -0.99
CA CYS A 579 17.62 0.44 -2.43
C CYS A 579 16.88 -0.60 -3.30
N GLU A 580 16.87 -1.88 -2.91
CA GLU A 580 16.21 -2.93 -3.69
C GLU A 580 14.68 -2.72 -3.80
N TYR A 581 14.01 -2.33 -2.70
CA TYR A 581 12.57 -2.05 -2.72
C TYR A 581 12.24 -0.80 -3.54
N THR A 582 13.08 0.24 -3.46
CA THR A 582 12.98 1.42 -4.32
C THR A 582 13.14 1.03 -5.80
N MET A 583 14.14 0.22 -6.15
CA MET A 583 14.35 -0.27 -7.52
C MET A 583 13.17 -1.11 -8.04
N ASN A 584 12.63 -2.02 -7.22
CA ASN A 584 11.44 -2.80 -7.56
C ASN A 584 10.19 -1.92 -7.72
N THR A 585 10.07 -0.87 -6.92
CA THR A 585 8.95 0.10 -6.96
C THR A 585 9.01 0.96 -8.22
N LEU A 586 10.19 1.47 -8.59
CA LEU A 586 10.41 2.27 -9.81
C LEU A 586 10.22 1.43 -11.07
N ARG A 587 10.83 0.24 -11.15
CA ARG A 587 10.65 -0.70 -12.27
C ARG A 587 9.19 -1.15 -12.44
N TYR A 588 8.37 -1.12 -11.40
CA TYR A 588 6.93 -1.37 -11.53
C TYR A 588 6.18 -0.15 -12.08
N ALA A 589 6.43 1.04 -11.53
CA ALA A 589 5.82 2.28 -12.01
C ALA A 589 6.15 2.56 -13.49
N ASP A 590 7.38 2.27 -13.91
CA ASP A 590 7.86 2.38 -15.30
C ASP A 590 6.97 1.57 -16.27
N ARG A 591 6.65 0.32 -15.92
CA ARG A 591 5.74 -0.56 -16.66
C ARG A 591 4.27 -0.13 -16.60
N VAL A 592 3.88 0.69 -15.63
CA VAL A 592 2.54 1.33 -15.59
C VAL A 592 2.48 2.55 -16.52
N LYS A 593 3.63 3.18 -16.81
CA LYS A 593 3.72 4.31 -17.75
C LYS A 593 3.74 3.86 -19.22
N GLU A 594 4.34 2.70 -19.52
CA GLU A 594 4.32 2.11 -20.88
C GLU A 594 2.89 1.98 -21.45
N LEU A 595 1.88 1.79 -20.59
CA LEU A 595 0.45 1.75 -20.95
C LEU A 595 -0.04 2.98 -21.73
N ASN A 596 0.47 4.17 -21.39
CA ASN A 596 0.11 5.41 -22.06
C ASN A 596 0.73 5.48 -23.47
N ALA A 597 1.90 4.87 -23.68
CA ALA A 597 2.60 4.93 -24.96
C ALA A 597 1.91 4.07 -26.03
N SER A 598 1.53 2.83 -25.69
CA SER A 598 0.75 1.96 -26.59
C SER A 598 -0.64 2.54 -26.89
N SER A 599 -1.31 3.12 -25.88
CA SER A 599 -2.59 3.82 -26.06
C SER A 599 -2.46 5.02 -27.02
N LYS A 600 -1.43 5.86 -26.84
CA LYS A 600 -1.17 7.02 -27.72
C LYS A 600 -0.80 6.61 -29.15
N ALA A 601 -0.06 5.50 -29.34
CA ALA A 601 0.28 4.99 -30.66
C ALA A 601 -0.97 4.54 -31.44
N ALA A 602 -1.85 3.75 -30.81
CA ALA A 602 -3.11 3.30 -31.42
C ALA A 602 -4.07 4.46 -31.73
N GLU A 603 -4.14 5.48 -30.86
CA GLU A 603 -4.92 6.70 -31.14
C GLU A 603 -4.32 7.55 -32.26
N ALA A 604 -2.98 7.61 -32.40
CA ALA A 604 -2.32 8.37 -33.46
C ALA A 604 -2.55 7.73 -34.84
N GLN A 605 -2.49 6.40 -34.92
CA GLN A 605 -2.82 5.67 -36.15
C GLN A 605 -4.27 5.93 -36.60
N LYS A 606 -5.22 6.05 -35.67
CA LYS A 606 -6.63 6.41 -35.98
C LYS A 606 -6.89 7.91 -36.25
N LYS A 607 -5.87 8.77 -36.26
CA LYS A 607 -6.02 10.24 -36.46
C LYS A 607 -5.29 10.79 -37.68
N ASN A 608 -4.53 9.96 -38.40
CA ASN A 608 -3.61 10.39 -39.47
C ASN A 608 -4.00 9.91 -40.89
N GLU A 609 -5.30 9.79 -41.19
CA GLU A 609 -5.76 9.68 -42.59
C GLU A 609 -6.49 10.95 -43.07
N PRO A 610 -5.78 11.83 -43.80
CA PRO A 610 -6.38 12.77 -44.73
C PRO A 610 -6.42 12.16 -46.15
N ILE A 611 -7.51 12.37 -46.86
CA ILE A 611 -7.70 11.92 -48.25
C ILE A 611 -6.77 12.73 -49.19
N ASN A 612 -5.85 12.08 -49.93
CA ASN A 612 -5.80 12.05 -51.41
C ASN A 612 -4.45 11.56 -52.04
N SER A 613 -4.55 10.74 -53.09
CA SER A 613 -3.66 10.55 -54.27
C SER A 613 -2.12 10.27 -54.19
N SER A 614 -1.77 9.05 -54.61
CA SER A 614 -0.71 8.66 -55.61
C SER A 614 0.80 8.55 -55.26
N SER A 615 1.48 7.66 -56.02
CA SER A 615 2.91 7.20 -55.97
C SER A 615 3.34 6.49 -54.67
N GLU A 616 3.63 5.18 -54.68
CA GLU A 616 4.82 4.47 -55.23
C GLU A 616 6.10 4.74 -54.40
N GLU A 617 6.79 3.79 -53.76
CA GLU A 617 6.60 2.32 -53.56
C GLU A 617 6.46 2.03 -52.03
N ASP A 618 6.66 0.88 -51.36
CA ASP A 618 7.18 -0.49 -51.64
C ASP A 618 6.62 -1.48 -50.55
N SER A 619 6.90 -2.78 -50.66
CA SER A 619 6.88 -3.79 -49.57
C SER A 619 5.51 -4.25 -49.02
N THR A 620 4.47 -4.27 -49.86
CA THR A 620 3.12 -4.77 -49.50
C THR A 620 2.77 -6.09 -50.21
N VAL A 621 3.07 -7.24 -49.59
CA VAL A 621 2.71 -8.57 -50.14
C VAL A 621 1.80 -9.37 -49.21
N ASP A 622 2.09 -9.44 -47.90
CA ASP A 622 1.34 -10.29 -46.97
C ASP A 622 0.00 -9.69 -46.47
N THR A 623 -0.20 -8.37 -46.56
CA THR A 623 -1.40 -7.70 -46.00
C THR A 623 -2.70 -8.13 -46.69
N SER A 624 -2.67 -8.27 -48.02
CA SER A 624 -3.89 -8.47 -48.84
C SER A 624 -4.67 -9.74 -48.52
N VAL A 625 -3.99 -10.80 -48.08
CA VAL A 625 -4.65 -12.05 -47.67
C VAL A 625 -5.32 -11.90 -46.30
N ILE A 626 -4.71 -11.12 -45.39
CA ILE A 626 -5.25 -10.83 -44.05
C ILE A 626 -6.48 -9.92 -44.16
N ASP A 627 -6.44 -8.92 -45.04
CA ASP A 627 -7.57 -8.01 -45.29
C ASP A 627 -8.78 -8.77 -45.86
N VAL A 628 -8.57 -9.68 -46.83
CA VAL A 628 -9.64 -10.50 -47.39
C VAL A 628 -10.21 -11.50 -46.37
N ILE A 629 -9.37 -12.12 -45.53
CA ILE A 629 -9.85 -12.98 -44.43
C ILE A 629 -10.70 -12.18 -43.43
N SER A 630 -10.28 -10.94 -43.12
CA SER A 630 -11.02 -10.05 -42.22
C SER A 630 -12.38 -9.65 -42.82
N GLN A 631 -12.41 -9.34 -44.12
CA GLN A 631 -13.64 -9.01 -44.85
C GLN A 631 -14.62 -10.19 -44.94
N VAL A 632 -14.12 -11.43 -45.07
CA VAL A 632 -14.97 -12.63 -44.96
C VAL A 632 -15.60 -12.70 -43.56
N ALA A 633 -14.81 -12.56 -42.50
CA ALA A 633 -15.30 -12.65 -41.12
C ALA A 633 -16.36 -11.57 -40.78
N GLU A 634 -16.16 -10.33 -41.23
CA GLU A 634 -17.16 -9.25 -41.06
C GLU A 634 -18.48 -9.56 -41.80
N LEU A 635 -18.40 -10.17 -42.99
CA LEU A 635 -19.58 -10.58 -43.76
C LEU A 635 -20.27 -11.82 -43.16
N GLU A 636 -19.52 -12.76 -42.56
CA GLU A 636 -20.09 -13.88 -41.80
C GLU A 636 -20.87 -13.41 -40.57
N GLU A 637 -20.29 -12.52 -39.74
CA GLU A 637 -20.99 -11.95 -38.58
C GLU A 637 -22.25 -11.18 -39.00
N LYS A 638 -22.17 -10.40 -40.09
CA LYS A 638 -23.33 -9.69 -40.65
C LYS A 638 -24.45 -10.63 -41.10
N VAL A 639 -24.12 -11.68 -41.86
CA VAL A 639 -25.11 -12.68 -42.32
C VAL A 639 -25.72 -13.44 -41.12
N TYR A 640 -24.92 -13.78 -40.11
CA TYR A 640 -25.43 -14.39 -38.87
C TYR A 640 -26.38 -13.45 -38.10
N GLY A 641 -26.06 -12.16 -38.05
CA GLY A 641 -26.91 -11.13 -37.44
C GLY A 641 -28.28 -11.01 -38.12
N GLU A 642 -28.33 -10.95 -39.46
CA GLU A 642 -29.60 -10.93 -40.19
C GLU A 642 -30.36 -12.26 -40.09
N LEU A 643 -29.68 -13.42 -40.12
CA LEU A 643 -30.33 -14.72 -39.90
C LEU A 643 -30.97 -14.84 -38.50
N LYS A 644 -30.34 -14.27 -37.46
CA LYS A 644 -30.95 -14.17 -36.14
C LYS A 644 -32.22 -13.30 -36.17
N ARG A 645 -32.20 -12.20 -36.92
CA ARG A 645 -33.36 -11.31 -37.12
C ARG A 645 -34.50 -11.99 -37.89
N ALA A 646 -34.19 -12.92 -38.80
CA ALA A 646 -35.20 -13.77 -39.44
C ALA A 646 -35.97 -14.61 -38.41
N ASN A 647 -35.27 -15.16 -37.40
CA ASN A 647 -35.90 -15.93 -36.33
C ASN A 647 -36.77 -15.03 -35.43
N GLU A 648 -36.40 -13.77 -35.21
CA GLU A 648 -37.22 -12.79 -34.50
C GLU A 648 -38.50 -12.45 -35.30
N LEU A 649 -38.42 -12.29 -36.62
CA LEU A 649 -39.58 -12.13 -37.50
C LEU A 649 -40.53 -13.34 -37.49
N VAL A 650 -40.00 -14.57 -37.48
CA VAL A 650 -40.81 -15.80 -37.36
C VAL A 650 -41.56 -15.84 -36.03
N VAL A 651 -40.95 -15.39 -34.92
CA VAL A 651 -41.59 -15.31 -33.59
C VAL A 651 -42.64 -14.18 -33.53
N GLU A 652 -42.52 -13.12 -34.31
CA GLU A 652 -43.61 -12.14 -34.49
C GLU A 652 -44.78 -12.72 -35.31
N MET A 653 -44.49 -13.50 -36.36
CA MET A 653 -45.51 -14.14 -37.21
C MET A 653 -46.31 -15.25 -36.51
N ASP A 654 -45.74 -15.92 -35.50
CA ASP A 654 -46.42 -16.94 -34.68
C ASP A 654 -47.50 -16.34 -33.74
N LYS A 655 -47.59 -15.01 -33.64
CA LYS A 655 -48.58 -14.33 -32.79
C LYS A 655 -49.93 -14.24 -33.50
N ILE A 656 -50.98 -14.64 -32.80
CA ILE A 656 -52.40 -14.55 -33.23
C ILE A 656 -52.81 -13.12 -33.65
N SER A 657 -52.11 -12.09 -33.18
CA SER A 657 -52.35 -10.68 -33.51
C SER A 657 -51.57 -10.16 -34.73
N TYR A 658 -50.79 -10.99 -35.43
CA TYR A 658 -49.95 -10.55 -36.55
C TYR A 658 -50.79 -10.29 -37.82
N ASN A 659 -50.64 -9.11 -38.44
CA ASN A 659 -51.29 -8.77 -39.70
C ASN A 659 -50.29 -8.89 -40.86
N ILE A 660 -50.48 -9.91 -41.70
CA ILE A 660 -49.64 -10.20 -42.86
C ILE A 660 -49.67 -9.10 -43.93
N GLU A 661 -50.78 -8.39 -44.12
CA GLU A 661 -50.87 -7.31 -45.12
C GLU A 661 -49.98 -6.12 -44.74
N VAL A 662 -49.79 -5.89 -43.45
CA VAL A 662 -48.95 -4.81 -42.91
C VAL A 662 -47.47 -5.24 -42.85
N GLY A 663 -47.19 -6.49 -42.53
CA GLY A 663 -45.82 -7.00 -42.38
C GLY A 663 -45.14 -7.51 -43.66
N LEU A 664 -45.90 -7.80 -44.73
CA LEU A 664 -45.36 -8.31 -45.99
C LEU A 664 -44.31 -7.39 -46.65
N PRO A 665 -44.44 -6.05 -46.68
CA PRO A 665 -43.41 -5.17 -47.25
C PRO A 665 -42.06 -5.29 -46.52
N ASP A 666 -42.08 -5.33 -45.19
CA ASP A 666 -40.89 -5.47 -44.36
C ASP A 666 -40.23 -6.84 -44.54
N LEU A 667 -41.03 -7.90 -44.67
CA LEU A 667 -40.54 -9.26 -44.96
C LEU A 667 -39.87 -9.34 -46.34
N VAL A 668 -40.43 -8.66 -47.36
CA VAL A 668 -39.85 -8.59 -48.70
C VAL A 668 -38.54 -7.80 -48.71
N ASP A 669 -38.49 -6.63 -48.06
CA ASP A 669 -37.26 -5.83 -47.95
C ASP A 669 -36.16 -6.55 -47.15
N PHE A 670 -36.53 -7.20 -46.05
CA PHE A 670 -35.62 -8.06 -45.28
C PHE A 670 -35.06 -9.22 -46.12
N SER A 671 -35.91 -9.93 -46.88
CA SER A 671 -35.47 -11.05 -47.73
C SER A 671 -34.45 -10.62 -48.80
N ARG A 672 -34.61 -9.40 -49.34
CA ARG A 672 -33.65 -8.80 -50.28
C ARG A 672 -32.31 -8.49 -49.59
N LYS A 673 -32.33 -7.81 -48.45
CA LYS A 673 -31.12 -7.46 -47.68
C LYS A 673 -30.31 -8.67 -47.21
N LEU A 674 -31.01 -9.76 -46.85
CA LEU A 674 -30.40 -11.04 -46.52
C LEU A 674 -29.74 -11.66 -47.77
N LEU A 675 -30.45 -11.71 -48.91
CA LEU A 675 -29.91 -12.22 -50.17
C LEU A 675 -28.67 -11.42 -50.64
N ASP A 676 -28.73 -10.09 -50.62
CA ASP A 676 -27.62 -9.21 -50.99
C ASP A 676 -26.39 -9.46 -50.10
N SER A 677 -26.59 -9.66 -48.79
CA SER A 677 -25.51 -9.92 -47.84
C SER A 677 -24.91 -11.32 -48.01
N VAL A 678 -25.73 -12.34 -48.32
CA VAL A 678 -25.25 -13.70 -48.62
C VAL A 678 -24.48 -13.76 -49.95
N LEU A 679 -24.93 -13.03 -50.98
CA LEU A 679 -24.20 -12.92 -52.25
C LEU A 679 -22.87 -12.18 -52.11
N ALA A 680 -22.81 -11.14 -51.26
CA ALA A 680 -21.55 -10.47 -50.92
C ALA A 680 -20.57 -11.40 -50.21
N LEU A 681 -21.05 -12.18 -49.23
CA LEU A 681 -20.25 -13.19 -48.53
C LEU A 681 -19.74 -14.27 -49.50
N GLN A 682 -20.60 -14.81 -50.38
CA GLN A 682 -20.17 -15.79 -51.40
C GLN A 682 -19.04 -15.24 -52.28
N SER A 683 -19.19 -14.01 -52.79
CA SER A 683 -18.18 -13.36 -53.63
C SER A 683 -16.84 -13.17 -52.89
N SER A 684 -16.89 -12.81 -51.61
CA SER A 684 -15.70 -12.66 -50.76
C SER A 684 -15.01 -14.00 -50.51
N VAL A 685 -15.75 -15.06 -50.15
CA VAL A 685 -15.21 -16.43 -49.95
C VAL A 685 -14.66 -17.03 -51.26
N GLU A 686 -15.30 -16.79 -52.41
CA GLU A 686 -14.75 -17.18 -53.70
C GLU A 686 -13.46 -16.43 -54.05
N THR A 687 -13.30 -15.20 -53.57
CA THR A 687 -12.08 -14.40 -53.76
C THR A 687 -10.97 -14.88 -52.83
N GLU A 688 -11.25 -15.08 -51.54
CA GLU A 688 -10.34 -15.71 -50.56
C GLU A 688 -9.82 -17.06 -51.06
N ARG A 689 -10.72 -17.91 -51.58
CA ARG A 689 -10.37 -19.22 -52.13
C ARG A 689 -9.49 -19.16 -53.38
N LYS A 690 -9.66 -18.15 -54.24
CA LYS A 690 -8.80 -17.92 -55.41
C LYS A 690 -7.41 -17.43 -54.96
N MET A 691 -7.34 -16.52 -54.00
CA MET A 691 -6.06 -16.05 -53.44
C MET A 691 -5.28 -17.20 -52.78
N ARG A 692 -5.94 -18.06 -51.98
CA ARG A 692 -5.37 -19.29 -51.39
C ARG A 692 -5.00 -20.40 -52.38
N LEU A 693 -5.28 -20.24 -53.67
CA LEU A 693 -4.89 -21.18 -54.75
C LEU A 693 -3.77 -20.62 -55.65
N ASN A 694 -3.39 -19.35 -55.46
CA ASN A 694 -2.31 -18.68 -56.18
C ASN A 694 -1.03 -18.51 -55.31
N HIS A 695 -1.06 -19.02 -54.08
CA HIS A 695 0.07 -19.17 -53.16
C HIS A 695 0.37 -20.66 -52.94
#